data_AF-A0A942WB55-F1
#
_entry.id   AF-A0A942WB55-F1
#
_cell.length_a   1.000
_cell.length_b   1.000
_cell.length_c   1.000
_cell.angle_alpha   90.00
_cell.angle_beta   90.00
_cell.angle_gamma   90.00
#
_symmetry.space_group_name_H-M   'P 1'
#
loop_
_entity.id
_entity.type
_entity.pdbx_description
1 polymer ?
#
loop_
_entity_poly.entity_id
_entity_poly.type
_entity_poly.pdbx_seq_one_letter_code
_entity_poly.pdbx_strand_id
1 'polypeptide(L)'
;MRRKSAGKKIMVVLVAASLALTPAELTVAAEMETENVEASFSEEENGDTASSDQEDSAEVEAEIADGSAATEEQETTDTDKPDTGNNVQENAETGVTEPGEEAPEGTAEEEDPEAPEAAMDEAEALEECEQAEEENIAFDDGTKDAVQASAEYSDGKFTWVLDGNGTLTITGNNTELTENEVSESALKNAGIDFSRVSKLVIGKGITGFDKYSMRNLKTCIKELEINGDPGMKLPEFCFDGLDNIENIVISGAVDVPRYMFEECTGLKKVILKNGILSVGEYVFKGCSSLESVIFENVALKKISVDMFKGCSALSSIALPDSVTEIERNAFFETGLRNIQLPEKLTLIGGGAFCNCKNLKQVQLPPQLKELGEGAFFNCENLAQIQLPSQLNKLGGDAFRDCTSLDKIDIPAGLKQIESATFCNTGLTSVTLHEGLTKIEDWAFHDCLKLKKIRIPKSVTDIGELALGIRYNMGNGAEEVIPGGFTVEGYTGSAAERYVKRMHQSENLYHVFFKDVKFVSIGGQTAAVTNISKTKISALKTRAFTGKPLTQALTITYGGKKLVNGRDYTLTWKNNKNIGTASVTIKGKGKYNGSVTKKFRITVQKNAVYTVSRLKYKISSADTSGKGTVVFTGATDKAARKALTIPTTVKIGGKSFRVTAIGTSAMSGAKKLTTVKIGANIMTVGAKAFYGCSKLSNVTIFGTKLTTAKTGANAFKGIRSNCRFKVPASRVSAYKKLLRAKGAGPKIIVTK
;
A
#
# COMPACT_ATOMS: atom_id res chain seq x y z
N MET A 1 11.66 17.65 -23.88
CA MET A 1 12.78 17.87 -24.83
C MET A 1 12.94 16.59 -25.64
N ARG A 2 13.20 16.68 -26.95
CA ARG A 2 13.42 15.48 -27.79
C ARG A 2 14.84 14.92 -27.61
N ARG A 3 14.96 13.61 -27.44
CA ARG A 3 16.00 12.75 -28.05
C ARG A 3 15.34 11.40 -28.39
N LYS A 4 15.69 10.83 -29.55
CA LYS A 4 15.28 9.46 -29.93
C LYS A 4 16.29 8.46 -29.36
N SER A 5 15.80 7.33 -28.88
CA SER A 5 16.43 6.01 -28.99
C SER A 5 15.31 4.99 -29.25
N ALA A 6 15.64 3.82 -29.80
CA ALA A 6 14.67 2.97 -30.49
C ALA A 6 13.82 2.05 -29.57
N GLY A 7 12.73 1.52 -30.15
CA GLY A 7 12.44 0.08 -29.96
C GLY A 7 11.53 -0.37 -28.82
N LYS A 8 10.40 0.30 -28.54
CA LYS A 8 9.14 -0.37 -28.08
C LYS A 8 7.94 0.58 -28.06
N LYS A 9 6.83 0.19 -28.69
CA LYS A 9 5.53 0.90 -28.60
C LYS A 9 4.86 0.56 -27.26
N ILE A 10 4.95 1.47 -26.28
CA ILE A 10 4.09 1.43 -25.09
C ILE A 10 2.90 2.36 -25.36
N MET A 11 1.69 1.79 -25.50
CA MET A 11 0.46 2.57 -25.63
C MET A 11 0.06 3.12 -24.26
N VAL A 12 0.47 4.35 -23.96
CA VAL A 12 0.07 5.05 -22.73
C VAL A 12 -1.25 5.77 -22.97
N VAL A 13 -2.36 5.17 -22.51
CA VAL A 13 -3.68 5.81 -22.51
C VAL A 13 -3.69 6.93 -21.46
N LEU A 14 -3.72 8.18 -21.92
CA LEU A 14 -3.63 9.37 -21.07
C LEU A 14 -5.02 9.87 -20.66
N VAL A 15 -5.63 9.23 -19.66
CA VAL A 15 -6.85 9.75 -19.02
C VAL A 15 -6.51 10.98 -18.18
N ALA A 16 -6.94 12.17 -18.63
CA ALA A 16 -6.58 13.45 -18.04
C ALA A 16 -7.43 13.82 -16.81
N ALA A 17 -7.29 13.06 -15.72
CA ALA A 17 -7.93 13.37 -14.44
C ALA A 17 -7.42 14.73 -13.88
N SER A 18 -8.34 15.67 -13.70
CA SER A 18 -8.01 17.09 -13.44
C SER A 18 -7.85 17.42 -11.95
N LEU A 19 -6.72 17.05 -11.34
CA LEU A 19 -6.30 17.57 -10.02
C LEU A 19 -4.81 17.95 -9.98
N ALA A 20 -4.51 19.08 -9.32
CA ALA A 20 -3.24 19.80 -9.49
C ALA A 20 -2.12 19.34 -8.54
N LEU A 21 -1.46 18.23 -8.87
CA LEU A 21 -0.20 17.81 -8.21
C LEU A 21 1.00 18.67 -8.65
N THR A 22 2.01 18.81 -7.78
CA THR A 22 3.18 19.67 -8.04
C THR A 22 4.45 18.86 -8.34
N PRO A 23 5.42 19.38 -9.13
CA PRO A 23 6.58 18.58 -9.57
C PRO A 23 7.64 18.37 -8.47
N ALA A 24 7.31 17.59 -7.43
CA ALA A 24 8.13 17.40 -6.24
C ALA A 24 8.22 15.96 -5.72
N GLU A 25 7.42 15.02 -6.26
CA GLU A 25 7.23 13.67 -5.68
C GLU A 25 7.66 12.50 -6.61
N LEU A 26 8.22 12.77 -7.79
CA LEU A 26 8.89 11.77 -8.63
C LEU A 26 10.43 11.91 -8.60
N THR A 27 11.09 11.46 -7.53
CA THR A 27 12.54 11.13 -7.52
C THR A 27 12.96 10.26 -6.30
N VAL A 28 12.64 8.95 -6.29
CA VAL A 28 13.45 7.88 -5.62
C VAL A 28 13.14 6.52 -6.30
N ALA A 29 13.69 6.24 -7.50
CA ALA A 29 13.51 4.94 -8.17
C ALA A 29 14.55 4.62 -9.27
N ALA A 30 15.79 5.13 -9.17
CA ALA A 30 16.89 4.77 -10.08
C ALA A 30 18.25 5.21 -9.48
N GLU A 31 18.98 4.29 -8.85
CA GLU A 31 20.44 4.37 -8.57
C GLU A 31 20.88 3.11 -7.77
N MET A 32 21.18 2.03 -8.48
CA MET A 32 22.09 0.96 -8.06
C MET A 32 22.73 0.38 -9.32
N GLU A 33 23.85 0.96 -9.74
CA GLU A 33 24.70 0.37 -10.78
C GLU A 33 25.50 -0.81 -10.23
N THR A 34 25.94 -1.69 -11.14
CA THR A 34 26.82 -2.81 -10.84
C THR A 34 28.26 -2.35 -10.68
N GLU A 35 28.93 -2.76 -9.60
CA GLU A 35 30.39 -2.88 -9.58
C GLU A 35 30.79 -4.32 -9.34
N ASN A 36 31.81 -4.77 -10.08
CA ASN A 36 32.31 -6.13 -10.14
C ASN A 36 33.81 -6.09 -9.82
N VAL A 37 34.25 -6.82 -8.79
CA VAL A 37 35.66 -6.92 -8.40
C VAL A 37 35.96 -8.35 -7.94
N GLU A 38 36.80 -9.04 -8.71
CA GLU A 38 37.39 -10.33 -8.35
C GLU A 38 38.69 -10.14 -7.53
N ALA A 39 39.35 -11.26 -7.20
CA ALA A 39 40.68 -11.37 -6.58
C ALA A 39 40.77 -10.97 -5.07
N SER A 40 41.56 -11.67 -4.23
CA SER A 40 42.32 -12.91 -4.45
C SER A 40 42.52 -13.71 -3.15
N PHE A 41 42.91 -14.98 -3.32
CA PHE A 41 43.45 -15.86 -2.29
C PHE A 41 44.79 -15.34 -1.73
N SER A 42 45.08 -15.62 -0.45
CA SER A 42 46.44 -15.80 0.07
C SER A 42 46.38 -16.50 1.43
N GLU A 43 47.06 -17.63 1.55
CA GLU A 43 47.31 -18.33 2.82
C GLU A 43 48.53 -17.72 3.52
N GLU A 44 48.61 -17.84 4.85
CA GLU A 44 49.89 -18.07 5.54
C GLU A 44 49.66 -18.69 6.94
N GLU A 45 50.71 -19.23 7.54
CA GLU A 45 50.65 -20.39 8.44
C GLU A 45 51.37 -20.17 9.78
N ASN A 46 51.17 -21.10 10.73
CA ASN A 46 51.96 -21.37 11.94
C ASN A 46 51.95 -20.34 13.10
N GLY A 47 52.20 -20.85 14.31
CA GLY A 47 52.25 -20.06 15.55
C GLY A 47 51.94 -20.87 16.81
N ASP A 48 52.81 -21.85 17.12
CA ASP A 48 52.69 -22.73 18.28
C ASP A 48 52.93 -22.01 19.62
N THR A 49 52.34 -22.52 20.72
CA THR A 49 53.04 -23.09 21.90
C THR A 49 52.09 -23.32 23.09
N ALA A 50 51.98 -24.60 23.47
CA ALA A 50 52.05 -25.22 24.80
C ALA A 50 51.78 -24.46 26.14
N SER A 51 51.45 -25.29 27.15
CA SER A 51 51.57 -25.08 28.61
C SER A 51 50.52 -24.17 29.31
N SER A 52 50.13 -24.44 30.56
CA SER A 52 50.14 -25.69 31.36
C SER A 52 49.25 -25.52 32.62
N ASP A 53 49.41 -26.44 33.58
CA ASP A 53 49.14 -26.33 35.02
C ASP A 53 47.79 -26.84 35.54
N GLN A 54 47.92 -27.69 36.56
CA GLN A 54 46.86 -28.29 37.37
C GLN A 54 46.74 -27.52 38.70
N GLU A 55 45.56 -27.52 39.30
CA GLU A 55 45.25 -27.52 40.74
C GLU A 55 43.70 -27.50 40.80
N ASP A 56 42.96 -28.54 41.16
CA ASP A 56 43.11 -29.59 42.20
C ASP A 56 42.93 -29.08 43.63
N SER A 57 41.70 -29.18 44.13
CA SER A 57 41.35 -29.35 45.54
C SER A 57 39.85 -29.70 45.64
N ALA A 58 39.50 -30.82 46.26
CA ALA A 58 38.12 -31.20 46.56
C ALA A 58 37.64 -30.63 47.93
N GLU A 59 36.63 -31.26 48.52
CA GLU A 59 36.02 -31.05 49.86
C GLU A 59 34.76 -30.14 49.95
N VAL A 60 33.73 -30.50 50.72
CA VAL A 60 33.26 -31.85 51.14
C VAL A 60 31.75 -31.81 51.47
N GLU A 61 31.18 -32.98 51.78
CA GLU A 61 29.78 -33.27 52.13
C GLU A 61 29.16 -32.43 53.28
N ALA A 62 27.82 -32.34 53.28
CA ALA A 62 27.00 -32.75 54.43
C ALA A 62 25.52 -32.91 54.04
N GLU A 63 24.90 -34.05 54.38
CA GLU A 63 23.45 -34.25 54.37
C GLU A 63 22.83 -33.83 55.71
N ILE A 64 21.57 -33.37 55.72
CA ILE A 64 20.57 -33.68 56.76
C ILE A 64 19.21 -33.85 56.05
N ALA A 65 18.36 -34.75 56.53
CA ALA A 65 17.14 -35.20 55.86
C ALA A 65 15.83 -34.99 56.67
N ASP A 66 14.73 -35.21 55.95
CA ASP A 66 13.48 -35.88 56.38
C ASP A 66 12.29 -35.09 56.98
N GLY A 67 11.10 -35.55 56.58
CA GLY A 67 9.77 -35.40 57.20
C GLY A 67 9.03 -34.04 57.16
N SER A 68 7.72 -33.98 57.44
CA SER A 68 6.60 -34.94 57.25
C SER A 68 5.27 -34.26 57.65
N ALA A 69 4.15 -34.59 56.98
CA ALA A 69 2.74 -34.20 57.29
C ALA A 69 2.42 -32.67 57.37
N ALA A 70 1.33 -32.11 56.84
CA ALA A 70 -0.07 -32.51 56.59
C ALA A 70 -1.03 -32.32 57.78
N THR A 71 -1.95 -31.34 57.62
CA THR A 71 -3.28 -31.26 58.24
C THR A 71 -4.23 -30.47 57.34
N GLU A 72 -5.53 -30.73 57.47
CA GLU A 72 -6.63 -30.09 56.75
C GLU A 72 -7.24 -28.94 57.57
N GLU A 73 -8.09 -28.12 56.94
CA GLU A 73 -9.37 -27.69 57.53
C GLU A 73 -10.36 -27.33 56.41
N GLN A 74 -11.67 -27.41 56.69
CA GLN A 74 -12.76 -27.53 55.69
C GLN A 74 -13.94 -26.56 56.01
N GLU A 75 -15.12 -26.80 55.41
CA GLU A 75 -16.43 -26.13 55.68
C GLU A 75 -16.59 -24.65 55.21
N THR A 76 -17.78 -24.06 54.96
CA THR A 76 -19.21 -24.44 54.71
C THR A 76 -19.89 -23.21 54.04
N THR A 77 -21.03 -23.19 53.31
CA THR A 77 -22.01 -24.18 52.78
C THR A 77 -22.78 -23.59 51.56
N ASP A 78 -23.64 -24.42 50.96
CA ASP A 78 -24.95 -24.14 50.31
C ASP A 78 -25.78 -22.91 50.79
N THR A 79 -26.84 -22.44 50.11
CA THR A 79 -27.74 -23.06 49.08
C THR A 79 -27.78 -22.22 47.74
N ASP A 80 -28.67 -22.32 46.74
CA ASP A 80 -30.01 -22.97 46.58
C ASP A 80 -30.43 -23.22 45.10
N LYS A 81 -31.65 -23.73 44.89
CA LYS A 81 -32.39 -23.92 43.60
C LYS A 81 -33.73 -23.12 43.66
N PRO A 82 -34.76 -23.22 42.76
CA PRO A 82 -35.18 -24.27 41.80
C PRO A 82 -34.97 -23.88 40.32
N ASP A 83 -34.95 -24.74 39.29
CA ASP A 83 -35.52 -26.07 38.98
C ASP A 83 -36.87 -26.08 38.22
N THR A 84 -37.10 -27.17 37.47
CA THR A 84 -38.14 -27.47 36.46
C THR A 84 -37.88 -26.96 35.02
N GLY A 85 -37.76 -27.83 34.01
CA GLY A 85 -37.63 -29.30 34.14
C GLY A 85 -37.49 -30.12 32.86
N ASN A 86 -36.99 -31.35 33.08
CA ASN A 86 -37.19 -32.60 32.35
C ASN A 86 -36.83 -32.78 30.86
N ASN A 87 -36.03 -33.84 30.68
CA ASN A 87 -36.06 -34.86 29.62
C ASN A 87 -35.32 -34.60 28.29
N VAL A 88 -34.70 -35.61 27.65
CA VAL A 88 -33.87 -36.78 28.05
C VAL A 88 -33.62 -37.62 26.78
N GLN A 89 -32.45 -38.27 26.70
CA GLN A 89 -31.97 -39.15 25.62
C GLN A 89 -31.72 -38.45 24.25
N GLU A 90 -30.64 -38.70 23.49
CA GLU A 90 -29.74 -39.87 23.31
C GLU A 90 -30.29 -40.94 22.36
N ASN A 91 -29.86 -40.88 21.09
CA ASN A 91 -29.04 -41.96 20.50
C ASN A 91 -28.40 -41.56 19.15
N ALA A 92 -27.57 -42.45 18.62
CA ALA A 92 -26.82 -42.29 17.37
C ALA A 92 -27.41 -43.15 16.23
N GLU A 93 -26.58 -43.48 15.21
CA GLU A 93 -26.85 -44.37 14.07
C GLU A 93 -27.86 -43.83 13.01
N THR A 94 -27.87 -44.28 11.75
CA THR A 94 -26.83 -44.70 10.76
C THR A 94 -27.46 -44.47 9.37
N GLY A 95 -26.68 -44.48 8.27
CA GLY A 95 -27.26 -44.36 6.92
C GLY A 95 -26.26 -44.53 5.78
N VAL A 96 -26.23 -45.72 5.18
CA VAL A 96 -25.37 -46.07 4.03
C VAL A 96 -26.24 -46.25 2.78
N THR A 97 -25.87 -45.68 1.63
CA THR A 97 -25.98 -46.34 0.30
C THR A 97 -25.34 -45.50 -0.82
N GLU A 98 -24.64 -46.20 -1.72
CA GLU A 98 -24.29 -45.77 -3.08
C GLU A 98 -25.27 -46.46 -4.08
N PRO A 99 -24.97 -46.58 -5.39
CA PRO A 99 -25.09 -45.54 -6.42
C PRO A 99 -26.13 -45.94 -7.50
N GLY A 100 -26.15 -45.24 -8.64
CA GLY A 100 -26.89 -45.65 -9.84
C GLY A 100 -26.17 -45.20 -11.11
N GLU A 101 -25.87 -46.15 -12.00
CA GLU A 101 -25.24 -45.92 -13.31
C GLU A 101 -26.31 -45.63 -14.38
N GLU A 102 -25.91 -44.95 -15.46
CA GLU A 102 -25.89 -45.57 -16.80
C GLU A 102 -25.17 -44.67 -17.82
N ALA A 103 -24.34 -45.31 -18.66
CA ALA A 103 -23.87 -44.77 -19.94
C ALA A 103 -24.56 -45.57 -21.07
N PRO A 104 -24.38 -45.20 -22.35
CA PRO A 104 -23.28 -45.86 -23.05
C PRO A 104 -22.51 -45.01 -24.08
N GLU A 105 -21.22 -45.37 -24.18
CA GLU A 105 -20.36 -45.52 -25.37
C GLU A 105 -20.69 -44.82 -26.71
N GLY A 106 -19.64 -44.28 -27.35
CA GLY A 106 -19.74 -43.61 -28.66
C GLY A 106 -18.47 -43.53 -29.51
N THR A 107 -17.50 -44.43 -29.31
CA THR A 107 -16.28 -44.68 -30.14
C THR A 107 -15.32 -43.51 -30.44
N ALA A 108 -14.01 -43.79 -30.36
CA ALA A 108 -12.94 -42.86 -30.76
C ALA A 108 -12.50 -43.10 -32.22
N GLU A 109 -11.79 -42.12 -32.78
CA GLU A 109 -10.73 -42.37 -33.77
C GLU A 109 -9.63 -41.29 -33.60
N GLU A 110 -8.41 -41.60 -34.03
CA GLU A 110 -7.19 -40.81 -33.78
C GLU A 110 -6.82 -39.95 -35.00
N GLU A 111 -6.07 -38.85 -34.81
CA GLU A 111 -4.76 -38.62 -35.46
C GLU A 111 -4.13 -37.25 -35.09
N ASP A 112 -2.80 -37.26 -35.02
CA ASP A 112 -1.83 -36.15 -34.83
C ASP A 112 -0.47 -36.71 -35.35
N PRO A 113 0.51 -35.92 -35.84
CA PRO A 113 0.55 -34.47 -36.11
C PRO A 113 0.88 -34.12 -37.58
N GLU A 114 0.91 -32.82 -37.94
CA GLU A 114 2.07 -32.29 -38.68
C GLU A 114 2.26 -30.76 -38.59
N ALA A 115 3.52 -30.35 -38.53
CA ALA A 115 4.09 -29.00 -38.62
C ALA A 115 5.47 -29.16 -39.33
N PRO A 116 6.13 -28.15 -39.96
CA PRO A 116 6.31 -26.77 -39.48
C PRO A 116 5.87 -25.73 -40.57
N GLU A 117 6.45 -24.56 -40.91
CA GLU A 117 7.80 -23.96 -40.85
C GLU A 117 7.78 -22.41 -40.74
N ALA A 118 8.96 -21.78 -40.81
CA ALA A 118 9.23 -20.34 -40.75
C ALA A 118 8.82 -19.56 -42.04
N ALA A 119 8.99 -18.24 -42.20
CA ALA A 119 9.61 -17.15 -41.43
C ALA A 119 8.82 -15.84 -41.72
N MET A 120 8.63 -14.86 -40.82
CA MET A 120 9.59 -13.83 -40.36
C MET A 120 10.44 -13.17 -41.47
N ASP A 121 10.10 -11.94 -41.88
CA ASP A 121 10.92 -10.76 -41.54
C ASP A 121 10.20 -9.39 -41.73
N GLU A 122 10.76 -8.32 -41.16
CA GLU A 122 10.24 -6.93 -41.25
C GLU A 122 10.97 -6.09 -42.33
N ALA A 123 10.24 -5.28 -43.13
CA ALA A 123 10.79 -4.06 -43.76
C ALA A 123 9.70 -3.08 -44.24
N GLU A 124 9.90 -1.78 -43.93
CA GLU A 124 9.66 -0.55 -44.72
C GLU A 124 8.37 -0.36 -45.59
N ALA A 125 7.74 0.82 -45.69
CA ALA A 125 7.96 2.15 -45.08
C ALA A 125 6.66 2.99 -45.07
N LEU A 126 6.73 4.22 -44.52
CA LEU A 126 5.69 5.26 -44.57
C LEU A 126 5.98 6.23 -45.73
N GLU A 127 4.95 6.77 -46.39
CA GLU A 127 4.82 8.22 -46.62
C GLU A 127 3.41 8.66 -47.06
N GLU A 128 3.21 9.97 -47.26
CA GLU A 128 1.92 10.68 -47.29
C GLU A 128 1.52 11.18 -48.69
N CYS A 129 0.21 11.18 -49.01
CA CYS A 129 -0.52 12.11 -49.90
C CYS A 129 -2.01 11.91 -49.58
N GLU A 130 -2.79 12.89 -49.09
CA GLU A 130 -3.25 14.12 -49.75
C GLU A 130 -4.15 13.91 -50.99
N GLN A 131 -5.42 14.29 -50.80
CA GLN A 131 -6.38 14.82 -51.77
C GLN A 131 -6.65 14.05 -53.09
N ALA A 132 -7.80 13.36 -53.11
CA ALA A 132 -8.66 13.28 -54.27
C ALA A 132 -10.14 13.32 -53.81
N GLU A 133 -10.81 14.45 -54.03
CA GLU A 133 -12.29 14.49 -54.06
C GLU A 133 -12.77 14.10 -55.47
N GLU A 134 -14.07 13.80 -55.59
CA GLU A 134 -14.80 13.55 -56.85
C GLU A 134 -14.31 12.38 -57.73
N GLU A 135 -15.12 11.32 -57.76
CA GLU A 135 -15.90 11.11 -58.98
C GLU A 135 -17.32 10.62 -58.63
N ASN A 136 -18.33 11.27 -59.22
CA ASN A 136 -19.74 10.99 -58.96
C ASN A 136 -20.27 9.89 -59.89
N ILE A 137 -20.87 8.84 -59.32
CA ILE A 137 -21.89 8.04 -60.02
C ILE A 137 -23.11 7.97 -59.11
N ALA A 138 -24.12 8.78 -59.42
CA ALA A 138 -25.35 8.86 -58.64
C ALA A 138 -26.24 7.64 -58.91
N PHE A 139 -26.64 6.96 -57.84
CA PHE A 139 -27.93 6.28 -57.77
C PHE A 139 -28.80 7.07 -56.80
N ASP A 140 -29.84 7.70 -57.32
CA ASP A 140 -30.78 8.53 -56.56
C ASP A 140 -31.92 7.68 -56.01
N ASP A 141 -31.95 7.48 -54.69
CA ASP A 141 -33.11 6.98 -53.94
C ASP A 141 -33.64 8.01 -52.90
N GLY A 142 -33.34 9.30 -53.13
CA GLY A 142 -34.10 10.44 -52.59
C GLY A 142 -34.16 10.62 -51.07
N THR A 143 -33.43 9.87 -50.25
CA THR A 143 -33.66 9.82 -48.79
C THR A 143 -32.41 9.97 -47.90
N LYS A 144 -31.42 10.76 -48.34
CA LYS A 144 -30.27 11.21 -47.52
C LYS A 144 -30.07 12.72 -47.49
N ASP A 145 -31.05 13.44 -46.93
CA ASP A 145 -30.77 14.64 -46.11
C ASP A 145 -32.01 15.06 -45.27
N ALA A 146 -32.45 14.16 -44.40
CA ALA A 146 -33.39 14.49 -43.34
C ALA A 146 -32.61 14.72 -42.04
N VAL A 147 -32.52 15.97 -41.60
CA VAL A 147 -32.15 16.29 -40.20
C VAL A 147 -33.20 15.66 -39.31
N GLN A 148 -32.92 14.47 -38.78
CA GLN A 148 -33.92 13.66 -38.07
C GLN A 148 -34.39 14.40 -36.82
N ALA A 149 -35.63 14.86 -36.85
CA ALA A 149 -36.24 15.60 -35.75
C ALA A 149 -36.23 14.78 -34.46
N SER A 150 -35.95 15.45 -33.35
CA SER A 150 -36.09 14.88 -32.02
C SER A 150 -37.56 14.51 -31.77
N ALA A 151 -37.81 13.26 -31.37
CA ALA A 151 -39.15 12.81 -31.01
C ALA A 151 -39.36 13.03 -29.50
N GLU A 152 -40.45 13.71 -29.14
CA GLU A 152 -40.87 13.91 -27.75
C GLU A 152 -42.26 13.31 -27.54
N TYR A 153 -42.43 12.53 -26.48
CA TYR A 153 -43.70 11.95 -26.05
C TYR A 153 -43.87 12.09 -24.54
N SER A 154 -45.11 12.26 -24.07
CA SER A 154 -45.45 12.23 -22.64
C SER A 154 -46.85 11.67 -22.43
N ASP A 155 -47.01 10.88 -21.38
CA ASP A 155 -48.29 10.34 -20.87
C ASP A 155 -48.81 11.14 -19.65
N GLY A 156 -48.11 12.20 -19.24
CA GLY A 156 -48.39 12.99 -18.04
C GLY A 156 -47.73 12.47 -16.74
N LYS A 157 -47.18 11.25 -16.72
CA LYS A 157 -46.32 10.74 -15.64
C LYS A 157 -44.84 10.90 -15.99
N PHE A 158 -44.50 10.56 -17.23
CA PHE A 158 -43.15 10.54 -17.77
C PHE A 158 -43.04 11.41 -19.02
N THR A 159 -41.82 11.72 -19.43
CA THR A 159 -41.51 12.34 -20.74
C THR A 159 -40.32 11.63 -21.34
N TRP A 160 -40.46 11.20 -22.59
CA TRP A 160 -39.46 10.49 -23.35
C TRP A 160 -38.99 11.40 -24.49
N VAL A 161 -37.69 11.63 -24.59
CA VAL A 161 -37.06 12.45 -25.64
C VAL A 161 -36.00 11.61 -26.34
N LEU A 162 -36.21 11.30 -27.63
CA LEU A 162 -35.21 10.67 -28.49
C LEU A 162 -34.51 11.74 -29.33
N ASP A 163 -33.20 11.88 -29.15
CA ASP A 163 -32.38 12.81 -29.94
C ASP A 163 -31.93 12.21 -31.29
N GLY A 164 -31.35 13.07 -32.15
CA GLY A 164 -30.83 12.66 -33.46
C GLY A 164 -29.59 11.74 -33.42
N ASN A 165 -29.02 11.47 -32.23
CA ASN A 165 -27.85 10.61 -32.03
C ASN A 165 -28.25 9.20 -31.52
N GLY A 166 -29.54 8.94 -31.30
CA GLY A 166 -30.02 7.67 -30.74
C GLY A 166 -30.03 7.62 -29.21
N THR A 167 -29.93 8.78 -28.52
CA THR A 167 -30.08 8.86 -27.07
C THR A 167 -31.55 9.06 -26.71
N LEU A 168 -32.14 8.06 -26.06
CA LEU A 168 -33.45 8.15 -25.43
C LEU A 168 -33.29 8.62 -23.97
N THR A 169 -33.85 9.78 -23.64
CA THR A 169 -33.91 10.29 -22.26
C THR A 169 -35.32 10.13 -21.70
N ILE A 170 -35.45 9.52 -20.53
CA ILE A 170 -36.72 9.39 -19.80
C ILE A 170 -36.65 10.27 -18.54
N THR A 171 -37.62 11.15 -18.35
CA THR A 171 -37.83 11.90 -17.10
C THR A 171 -39.21 11.57 -16.51
N GLY A 172 -39.38 11.78 -15.20
CA GLY A 172 -40.62 11.51 -14.49
C GLY A 172 -41.14 12.70 -13.70
N ASN A 173 -42.41 12.65 -13.30
CA ASN A 173 -43.02 13.61 -12.40
C ASN A 173 -43.13 13.01 -10.98
N ASN A 174 -41.98 12.81 -10.33
CA ASN A 174 -41.83 12.13 -9.03
C ASN A 174 -42.42 10.70 -9.01
N THR A 175 -42.24 9.96 -10.11
CA THR A 175 -42.89 8.65 -10.34
C THR A 175 -41.87 7.51 -10.44
N GLU A 176 -42.23 6.33 -9.96
CA GLU A 176 -41.45 5.09 -10.00
C GLU A 176 -41.63 4.41 -11.38
N LEU A 177 -40.54 4.00 -12.01
CA LEU A 177 -40.53 3.40 -13.35
C LEU A 177 -40.73 1.88 -13.24
N THR A 178 -41.66 1.28 -14.00
CA THR A 178 -41.87 -0.17 -14.00
C THR A 178 -41.27 -0.82 -15.24
N GLU A 179 -41.23 -2.16 -15.30
CA GLU A 179 -40.83 -2.89 -16.51
C GLU A 179 -41.63 -2.50 -17.77
N ASN A 180 -42.85 -1.99 -17.57
CA ASN A 180 -43.77 -1.68 -18.66
C ASN A 180 -43.35 -0.40 -19.40
N GLU A 181 -42.98 0.68 -18.70
CA GLU A 181 -42.69 1.98 -19.35
C GLU A 181 -41.36 2.03 -20.14
N VAL A 182 -40.51 1.02 -19.99
CA VAL A 182 -39.26 0.82 -20.76
C VAL A 182 -39.36 -0.28 -21.82
N SER A 183 -40.50 -0.99 -21.88
CA SER A 183 -40.72 -2.08 -22.83
C SER A 183 -40.82 -1.59 -24.28
N GLU A 184 -40.46 -2.47 -25.24
CA GLU A 184 -40.60 -2.15 -26.66
C GLU A 184 -42.05 -1.88 -27.07
N SER A 185 -43.03 -2.53 -26.42
CA SER A 185 -44.46 -2.29 -26.67
C SER A 185 -44.90 -0.89 -26.19
N ALA A 186 -44.48 -0.44 -25.01
CA ALA A 186 -44.78 0.91 -24.53
C ALA A 186 -44.11 1.99 -25.39
N LEU A 187 -42.83 1.82 -25.73
CA LEU A 187 -42.09 2.79 -26.54
C LEU A 187 -42.60 2.84 -28.00
N LYS A 188 -43.03 1.71 -28.55
CA LYS A 188 -43.73 1.67 -29.84
C LYS A 188 -45.10 2.36 -29.78
N ASN A 189 -45.85 2.20 -28.69
CA ASN A 189 -47.11 2.92 -28.46
C ASN A 189 -46.90 4.44 -28.27
N ALA A 190 -45.75 4.84 -27.75
CA ALA A 190 -45.29 6.24 -27.68
C ALA A 190 -44.83 6.82 -29.04
N GLY A 191 -44.82 6.02 -30.11
CA GLY A 191 -44.33 6.43 -31.44
C GLY A 191 -42.81 6.52 -31.56
N ILE A 192 -42.07 5.95 -30.60
CA ILE A 192 -40.60 6.00 -30.56
C ILE A 192 -40.04 4.79 -31.30
N ASP A 193 -39.26 5.06 -32.35
CA ASP A 193 -38.54 4.00 -33.08
C ASP A 193 -37.38 3.46 -32.25
N PHE A 194 -37.67 2.39 -31.51
CA PHE A 194 -36.74 1.71 -30.62
C PHE A 194 -35.66 0.90 -31.36
N SER A 195 -35.60 0.92 -32.71
CA SER A 195 -34.43 0.41 -33.46
C SER A 195 -33.28 1.42 -33.51
N ARG A 196 -33.58 2.72 -33.34
CA ARG A 196 -32.62 3.83 -33.38
C ARG A 196 -32.00 4.17 -32.02
N VAL A 197 -32.40 3.49 -30.94
CA VAL A 197 -31.92 3.78 -29.57
C VAL A 197 -30.65 2.98 -29.28
N SER A 198 -29.53 3.69 -29.19
CA SER A 198 -28.22 3.17 -28.81
C SER A 198 -27.91 3.39 -27.32
N LYS A 199 -28.45 4.48 -26.75
CA LYS A 199 -28.26 4.91 -25.37
C LYS A 199 -29.58 5.22 -24.66
N LEU A 200 -29.71 4.76 -23.42
CA LEU A 200 -30.78 5.13 -22.49
C LEU A 200 -30.24 6.03 -21.38
N VAL A 201 -30.91 7.17 -21.14
CA VAL A 201 -30.66 8.08 -20.01
C VAL A 201 -31.88 8.10 -19.10
N ILE A 202 -31.72 7.62 -17.87
CA ILE A 202 -32.68 7.78 -16.78
C ILE A 202 -32.40 9.14 -16.14
N GLY A 203 -33.31 10.08 -16.37
CA GLY A 203 -33.24 11.47 -15.96
C GLY A 203 -34.05 11.78 -14.70
N LYS A 204 -34.29 13.08 -14.51
CA LYS A 204 -34.87 13.63 -13.28
C LYS A 204 -36.32 13.22 -13.03
N GLY A 205 -36.68 13.22 -11.74
CA GLY A 205 -38.03 12.96 -11.26
C GLY A 205 -38.50 11.51 -11.39
N ILE A 206 -37.60 10.59 -11.76
CA ILE A 206 -37.78 9.15 -11.56
C ILE A 206 -37.44 8.84 -10.10
N THR A 207 -38.40 8.36 -9.32
CA THR A 207 -38.22 8.12 -7.86
C THR A 207 -37.76 6.70 -7.53
N GLY A 208 -37.68 5.82 -8.51
CA GLY A 208 -37.14 4.47 -8.36
C GLY A 208 -37.48 3.56 -9.53
N PHE A 209 -37.21 2.27 -9.35
CA PHE A 209 -37.57 1.18 -10.26
C PHE A 209 -38.33 0.10 -9.50
N ASP A 210 -39.20 -0.65 -10.19
CA ASP A 210 -39.68 -1.92 -9.66
C ASP A 210 -38.57 -2.99 -9.58
N LYS A 211 -38.88 -4.11 -8.92
CA LYS A 211 -37.96 -5.24 -8.86
C LYS A 211 -37.97 -5.97 -10.22
N TYR A 212 -36.82 -5.89 -10.90
CA TYR A 212 -36.48 -6.45 -12.23
C TYR A 212 -36.80 -5.59 -13.46
N SER A 213 -37.23 -4.31 -13.32
CA SER A 213 -37.68 -3.42 -14.41
C SER A 213 -36.94 -3.52 -15.74
N MET A 214 -35.62 -3.69 -15.72
CA MET A 214 -34.77 -3.52 -16.89
C MET A 214 -34.30 -4.85 -17.49
N ARG A 215 -34.65 -6.01 -16.93
CA ARG A 215 -34.23 -7.33 -17.47
C ARG A 215 -34.67 -7.58 -18.92
N ASN A 216 -35.76 -6.94 -19.36
CA ASN A 216 -36.28 -7.03 -20.73
C ASN A 216 -35.78 -5.90 -21.66
N LEU A 217 -34.70 -5.18 -21.28
CA LEU A 217 -34.16 -4.07 -22.07
C LEU A 217 -33.63 -4.57 -23.43
N LYS A 218 -34.06 -3.91 -24.51
CA LYS A 218 -33.84 -4.39 -25.88
C LYS A 218 -32.36 -4.52 -26.25
N THR A 219 -32.06 -5.58 -27.00
CA THR A 219 -30.73 -6.02 -27.46
C THR A 219 -29.91 -5.01 -28.29
N CYS A 220 -30.48 -3.87 -28.68
CA CYS A 220 -29.76 -2.81 -29.40
C CYS A 220 -29.17 -1.72 -28.50
N ILE A 221 -29.63 -1.59 -27.24
CA ILE A 221 -29.12 -0.57 -26.32
C ILE A 221 -27.79 -1.04 -25.76
N LYS A 222 -26.75 -0.22 -25.96
CA LYS A 222 -25.37 -0.49 -25.52
C LYS A 222 -24.90 0.43 -24.40
N GLU A 223 -25.57 1.57 -24.21
CA GLU A 223 -25.22 2.53 -23.16
C GLU A 223 -26.39 2.82 -22.22
N LEU A 224 -26.10 2.87 -20.92
CA LEU A 224 -27.04 3.23 -19.86
C LEU A 224 -26.44 4.35 -18.99
N GLU A 225 -27.21 5.41 -18.76
CA GLU A 225 -26.86 6.49 -17.85
C GLU A 225 -27.97 6.71 -16.81
N ILE A 226 -27.64 6.59 -15.52
CA ILE A 226 -28.56 6.80 -14.40
C ILE A 226 -28.17 8.09 -13.67
N ASN A 227 -29.01 9.11 -13.75
CA ASN A 227 -28.83 10.38 -13.04
C ASN A 227 -29.75 10.44 -11.81
N GLY A 228 -29.31 9.82 -10.72
CA GLY A 228 -30.12 9.61 -9.51
C GLY A 228 -30.41 10.90 -8.74
N ASP A 229 -31.69 11.27 -8.69
CA ASP A 229 -32.18 12.35 -7.82
C ASP A 229 -32.18 11.91 -6.33
N PRO A 230 -32.09 12.86 -5.37
CA PRO A 230 -32.00 12.52 -3.94
C PRO A 230 -33.21 11.72 -3.44
N GLY A 231 -32.95 10.50 -2.95
CA GLY A 231 -33.99 9.59 -2.46
C GLY A 231 -34.57 8.63 -3.51
N MET A 232 -34.00 8.58 -4.71
CA MET A 232 -34.30 7.57 -5.72
C MET A 232 -34.05 6.15 -5.16
N LYS A 233 -35.03 5.26 -5.30
CA LYS A 233 -34.96 3.87 -4.84
C LYS A 233 -34.53 2.94 -5.97
N LEU A 234 -33.33 2.40 -5.86
CA LEU A 234 -32.87 1.31 -6.72
C LEU A 234 -33.05 -0.01 -5.93
N PRO A 235 -33.87 -0.98 -6.40
CA PRO A 235 -33.97 -2.29 -5.75
C PRO A 235 -32.82 -3.21 -6.18
N GLU A 236 -32.59 -4.26 -5.41
CA GLU A 236 -31.64 -5.32 -5.77
C GLU A 236 -32.05 -6.00 -7.10
N PHE A 237 -31.08 -6.38 -7.93
CA PHE A 237 -31.27 -7.01 -9.26
C PHE A 237 -32.03 -6.19 -10.33
N CYS A 238 -32.14 -4.86 -10.23
CA CYS A 238 -32.87 -4.07 -11.24
C CYS A 238 -32.22 -4.03 -12.64
N PHE A 239 -30.91 -4.26 -12.76
CA PHE A 239 -30.15 -4.28 -14.02
C PHE A 239 -29.22 -5.51 -14.10
N ASP A 240 -29.62 -6.61 -13.46
CA ASP A 240 -28.90 -7.89 -13.47
C ASP A 240 -29.13 -8.65 -14.80
N GLY A 241 -28.09 -9.33 -15.30
CA GLY A 241 -28.12 -10.10 -16.55
C GLY A 241 -28.18 -9.30 -17.87
N LEU A 242 -27.77 -8.03 -17.88
CA LEU A 242 -27.90 -7.14 -19.06
C LEU A 242 -26.74 -7.29 -20.06
N ASP A 243 -26.63 -8.46 -20.68
CA ASP A 243 -25.56 -8.84 -21.63
C ASP A 243 -25.40 -7.94 -22.87
N ASN A 244 -26.37 -7.07 -23.18
CA ASN A 244 -26.30 -6.16 -24.32
C ASN A 244 -25.69 -4.79 -23.97
N ILE A 245 -25.64 -4.43 -22.68
CA ILE A 245 -25.15 -3.13 -22.20
C ILE A 245 -23.63 -3.18 -22.09
N GLU A 246 -22.93 -2.42 -22.93
CA GLU A 246 -21.46 -2.33 -22.94
C GLU A 246 -20.94 -1.22 -22.00
N ASN A 247 -21.68 -0.12 -21.83
CA ASN A 247 -21.26 1.06 -21.07
C ASN A 247 -22.31 1.50 -20.04
N ILE A 248 -21.91 1.69 -18.78
CA ILE A 248 -22.75 2.21 -17.69
C ILE A 248 -22.16 3.49 -17.11
N VAL A 249 -23.03 4.47 -16.83
CA VAL A 249 -22.71 5.72 -16.13
C VAL A 249 -23.71 5.92 -14.99
N ILE A 250 -23.23 6.21 -13.77
CA ILE A 250 -24.10 6.49 -12.61
C ILE A 250 -23.67 7.80 -11.96
N SER A 251 -24.63 8.71 -11.76
CA SER A 251 -24.46 10.03 -11.16
C SER A 251 -25.47 10.27 -10.05
N GLY A 252 -25.20 11.26 -9.19
CA GLY A 252 -26.22 11.81 -8.30
C GLY A 252 -26.36 11.12 -6.94
N ALA A 253 -27.33 11.54 -6.14
CA ALA A 253 -27.43 11.27 -4.71
C ALA A 253 -28.20 9.96 -4.43
N VAL A 254 -27.64 8.85 -4.92
CA VAL A 254 -28.26 7.53 -4.94
C VAL A 254 -27.35 6.46 -4.30
N ASP A 255 -27.97 5.44 -3.72
CA ASP A 255 -27.31 4.22 -3.26
C ASP A 255 -27.34 3.16 -4.37
N VAL A 256 -26.20 2.56 -4.70
CA VAL A 256 -26.12 1.45 -5.66
C VAL A 256 -26.32 0.13 -4.88
N PRO A 257 -27.47 -0.56 -4.99
CA PRO A 257 -27.79 -1.73 -4.18
C PRO A 257 -26.92 -2.95 -4.56
N ARG A 258 -26.94 -3.98 -3.72
CA ARG A 258 -26.27 -5.25 -4.04
C ARG A 258 -26.91 -5.93 -5.25
N TYR A 259 -26.11 -6.71 -5.96
CA TYR A 259 -26.49 -7.42 -7.20
C TYR A 259 -27.07 -6.51 -8.31
N MET A 260 -26.80 -5.19 -8.31
CA MET A 260 -27.46 -4.28 -9.25
C MET A 260 -27.16 -4.61 -10.72
N PHE A 261 -25.92 -4.99 -11.03
CA PHE A 261 -25.44 -5.39 -12.36
C PHE A 261 -24.70 -6.74 -12.27
N GLU A 262 -25.25 -7.69 -11.51
CA GLU A 262 -24.73 -9.05 -11.48
C GLU A 262 -24.90 -9.74 -12.86
N GLU A 263 -23.99 -10.66 -13.18
CA GLU A 263 -23.88 -11.43 -14.43
C GLU A 263 -24.10 -10.64 -15.75
N CYS A 264 -23.78 -9.34 -15.79
CA CYS A 264 -23.84 -8.53 -17.02
C CYS A 264 -22.62 -8.82 -17.91
N THR A 265 -22.61 -9.96 -18.60
CA THR A 265 -21.38 -10.50 -19.23
C THR A 265 -20.83 -9.64 -20.35
N GLY A 266 -21.69 -8.87 -21.05
CA GLY A 266 -21.30 -7.91 -22.09
C GLY A 266 -20.82 -6.55 -21.61
N LEU A 267 -20.88 -6.26 -20.30
CA LEU A 267 -20.50 -4.98 -19.72
C LEU A 267 -18.98 -4.76 -19.79
N LYS A 268 -18.54 -3.75 -20.55
CA LYS A 268 -17.12 -3.41 -20.77
C LYS A 268 -16.64 -2.25 -19.90
N LYS A 269 -17.53 -1.33 -19.55
CA LYS A 269 -17.14 -0.08 -18.88
C LYS A 269 -18.17 0.44 -17.88
N VAL A 270 -17.68 0.85 -16.72
CA VAL A 270 -18.45 1.52 -15.67
C VAL A 270 -17.82 2.89 -15.33
N ILE A 271 -18.65 3.93 -15.25
CA ILE A 271 -18.27 5.26 -14.73
C ILE A 271 -19.17 5.61 -13.55
N LEU A 272 -18.61 5.58 -12.34
CA LEU A 272 -19.28 6.05 -11.13
C LEU A 272 -18.88 7.50 -10.85
N LYS A 273 -19.85 8.40 -10.74
CA LYS A 273 -19.64 9.86 -10.60
C LYS A 273 -19.99 10.38 -9.21
N ASN A 274 -19.69 11.64 -8.97
CA ASN A 274 -19.92 12.32 -7.71
C ASN A 274 -21.41 12.30 -7.29
N GLY A 275 -21.64 12.10 -5.99
CA GLY A 275 -22.97 12.06 -5.38
C GLY A 275 -23.33 10.70 -4.79
N ILE A 276 -22.81 9.60 -5.37
CA ILE A 276 -23.13 8.23 -4.95
C ILE A 276 -22.87 8.06 -3.45
N LEU A 277 -23.90 7.59 -2.74
CA LEU A 277 -23.95 7.54 -1.27
C LEU A 277 -23.31 6.26 -0.74
N SER A 278 -23.62 5.12 -1.36
CA SER A 278 -22.99 3.83 -1.11
C SER A 278 -23.00 2.94 -2.35
N VAL A 279 -22.21 1.86 -2.30
CA VAL A 279 -22.20 0.79 -3.29
C VAL A 279 -22.23 -0.54 -2.54
N GLY A 280 -23.19 -1.39 -2.89
CA GLY A 280 -23.46 -2.67 -2.25
C GLY A 280 -22.44 -3.77 -2.56
N GLU A 281 -22.76 -4.98 -2.16
CA GLU A 281 -21.96 -6.20 -2.41
C GLU A 281 -22.35 -6.82 -3.77
N TYR A 282 -21.48 -7.64 -4.36
CA TYR A 282 -21.73 -8.37 -5.62
C TYR A 282 -22.08 -7.51 -6.86
N VAL A 283 -21.94 -6.18 -6.79
CA VAL A 283 -22.55 -5.23 -7.75
C VAL A 283 -22.17 -5.45 -9.21
N PHE A 284 -20.95 -5.90 -9.48
CA PHE A 284 -20.45 -6.26 -10.81
C PHE A 284 -19.89 -7.70 -10.84
N LYS A 285 -20.40 -8.59 -9.96
CA LYS A 285 -20.06 -10.02 -10.02
C LYS A 285 -20.48 -10.57 -11.39
N GLY A 286 -19.63 -11.39 -12.00
CA GLY A 286 -19.94 -12.06 -13.28
C GLY A 286 -19.83 -11.17 -14.52
N CYS A 287 -19.48 -9.88 -14.38
CA CYS A 287 -19.24 -8.97 -15.51
C CYS A 287 -17.92 -9.31 -16.23
N SER A 288 -17.88 -10.44 -16.91
CA SER A 288 -16.67 -11.04 -17.47
C SER A 288 -15.95 -10.14 -18.48
N SER A 289 -16.69 -9.39 -19.30
CA SER A 289 -16.11 -8.41 -20.26
C SER A 289 -15.65 -7.09 -19.64
N LEU A 290 -15.72 -6.88 -18.32
CA LEU A 290 -15.47 -5.56 -17.70
C LEU A 290 -14.00 -5.14 -17.74
N GLU A 291 -13.63 -4.40 -18.78
CA GLU A 291 -12.27 -3.89 -19.01
C GLU A 291 -11.93 -2.68 -18.13
N SER A 292 -12.90 -1.81 -17.82
CA SER A 292 -12.63 -0.45 -17.30
C SER A 292 -13.65 0.04 -16.26
N VAL A 293 -13.19 0.32 -15.03
CA VAL A 293 -13.98 0.99 -13.99
C VAL A 293 -13.36 2.35 -13.64
N ILE A 294 -14.16 3.42 -13.68
CA ILE A 294 -13.74 4.81 -13.45
C ILE A 294 -14.54 5.42 -12.29
N PHE A 295 -13.83 6.04 -11.32
CA PHE A 295 -14.43 6.72 -10.17
C PHE A 295 -14.19 8.24 -10.24
N GLU A 296 -15.18 9.02 -10.69
CA GLU A 296 -15.09 10.48 -10.82
C GLU A 296 -15.49 11.18 -9.51
N ASN A 297 -14.53 11.33 -8.59
CA ASN A 297 -14.72 11.96 -7.26
C ASN A 297 -15.66 11.21 -6.31
N VAL A 298 -15.78 9.88 -6.46
CA VAL A 298 -16.53 9.00 -5.56
C VAL A 298 -15.73 8.74 -4.28
N ALA A 299 -16.38 8.82 -3.11
CA ALA A 299 -15.75 8.64 -1.81
C ALA A 299 -16.11 7.30 -1.15
N LEU A 300 -15.70 6.18 -1.74
CA LEU A 300 -15.95 4.85 -1.18
C LEU A 300 -15.07 4.59 0.06
N LYS A 301 -15.66 4.08 1.15
CA LYS A 301 -14.92 3.56 2.32
C LYS A 301 -14.29 2.20 2.03
N LYS A 302 -14.98 1.35 1.28
CA LYS A 302 -14.57 -0.03 1.00
C LYS A 302 -14.79 -0.41 -0.45
N ILE A 303 -14.03 -1.40 -0.93
CA ILE A 303 -14.46 -2.28 -2.01
C ILE A 303 -15.14 -3.47 -1.33
N SER A 304 -16.38 -3.75 -1.72
CA SER A 304 -17.31 -4.65 -1.02
C SER A 304 -17.09 -6.14 -1.36
N VAL A 305 -17.75 -7.02 -0.59
CA VAL A 305 -17.76 -8.47 -0.81
C VAL A 305 -18.13 -8.80 -2.26
N ASP A 306 -17.32 -9.68 -2.88
CA ASP A 306 -17.50 -10.22 -4.24
C ASP A 306 -17.67 -9.13 -5.35
N MET A 307 -17.35 -7.86 -5.10
CA MET A 307 -17.80 -6.71 -5.92
C MET A 307 -17.45 -6.78 -7.42
N PHE A 308 -16.24 -7.25 -7.76
CA PHE A 308 -15.75 -7.44 -9.12
C PHE A 308 -15.39 -8.92 -9.40
N LYS A 309 -16.00 -9.85 -8.66
CA LYS A 309 -15.71 -11.28 -8.78
C LYS A 309 -16.05 -11.78 -10.19
N GLY A 310 -15.12 -12.50 -10.82
CA GLY A 310 -15.28 -13.01 -12.18
C GLY A 310 -15.17 -11.95 -13.28
N CYS A 311 -14.77 -10.71 -12.98
CA CYS A 311 -14.44 -9.70 -14.00
C CYS A 311 -13.10 -10.04 -14.68
N SER A 312 -13.09 -11.09 -15.49
CA SER A 312 -11.88 -11.70 -16.06
C SER A 312 -11.17 -10.82 -17.09
N ALA A 313 -11.86 -9.87 -17.73
CA ALA A 313 -11.26 -8.84 -18.57
C ALA A 313 -10.61 -7.67 -17.79
N LEU A 314 -10.88 -7.52 -16.49
CA LEU A 314 -10.46 -6.35 -15.70
C LEU A 314 -8.95 -6.36 -15.44
N SER A 315 -8.18 -5.87 -16.40
CA SER A 315 -6.71 -5.97 -16.40
C SER A 315 -6.00 -4.96 -15.49
N SER A 316 -6.68 -3.87 -15.11
CA SER A 316 -6.22 -2.88 -14.12
C SER A 316 -7.39 -2.05 -13.58
N ILE A 317 -7.28 -1.54 -12.35
CA ILE A 317 -8.26 -0.63 -11.74
C ILE A 317 -7.53 0.43 -10.87
N ALA A 318 -8.07 1.65 -10.84
CA ALA A 318 -7.60 2.74 -9.98
C ALA A 318 -8.61 2.96 -8.85
N LEU A 319 -8.25 2.60 -7.62
CA LEU A 319 -9.15 2.69 -6.45
C LEU A 319 -9.15 4.11 -5.84
N PRO A 320 -10.28 4.61 -5.29
CA PRO A 320 -10.32 5.91 -4.63
C PRO A 320 -9.44 6.00 -3.37
N ASP A 321 -8.77 7.15 -3.17
CA ASP A 321 -7.95 7.49 -1.99
C ASP A 321 -8.68 7.39 -0.63
N SER A 322 -10.01 7.28 -0.64
CA SER A 322 -10.86 7.13 0.53
C SER A 322 -10.97 5.69 1.04
N VAL A 323 -10.63 4.69 0.22
CA VAL A 323 -10.82 3.26 0.56
C VAL A 323 -9.85 2.83 1.66
N THR A 324 -10.41 2.27 2.74
CA THR A 324 -9.69 1.75 3.92
C THR A 324 -9.73 0.23 4.06
N GLU A 325 -10.66 -0.44 3.35
CA GLU A 325 -10.85 -1.90 3.34
C GLU A 325 -11.12 -2.42 1.92
N ILE A 326 -10.59 -3.59 1.60
CA ILE A 326 -11.01 -4.43 0.46
C ILE A 326 -11.55 -5.73 1.07
N GLU A 327 -12.83 -6.04 0.88
CA GLU A 327 -13.50 -7.15 1.56
C GLU A 327 -13.31 -8.53 0.87
N ARG A 328 -14.02 -9.54 1.37
CA ARG A 328 -13.91 -10.94 0.92
C ARG A 328 -14.16 -11.06 -0.59
N ASN A 329 -13.31 -11.80 -1.30
CA ASN A 329 -13.39 -12.07 -2.74
C ASN A 329 -13.52 -10.84 -3.69
N ALA A 330 -13.23 -9.61 -3.23
CA ALA A 330 -13.57 -8.39 -3.96
C ALA A 330 -13.08 -8.32 -5.43
N PHE A 331 -11.95 -8.98 -5.73
CA PHE A 331 -11.36 -9.14 -7.07
C PHE A 331 -11.06 -10.61 -7.43
N PHE A 332 -11.79 -11.56 -6.84
CA PHE A 332 -11.66 -13.00 -7.11
C PHE A 332 -11.84 -13.28 -8.61
N GLU A 333 -10.95 -14.07 -9.22
CA GLU A 333 -10.97 -14.41 -10.67
C GLU A 333 -10.95 -13.21 -11.63
N THR A 334 -10.34 -12.09 -11.23
CA THR A 334 -10.15 -10.93 -12.12
C THR A 334 -8.91 -11.06 -13.01
N GLY A 335 -8.94 -10.35 -14.15
CA GLY A 335 -7.83 -10.26 -15.09
C GLY A 335 -6.62 -9.44 -14.63
N LEU A 336 -6.61 -8.96 -13.38
CA LEU A 336 -5.70 -7.93 -12.88
C LEU A 336 -4.22 -8.30 -13.10
N ARG A 337 -3.50 -7.48 -13.87
CA ARG A 337 -2.05 -7.64 -14.09
C ARG A 337 -1.22 -6.91 -13.03
N ASN A 338 -1.75 -5.81 -12.52
CA ASN A 338 -1.23 -4.98 -11.44
C ASN A 338 -2.38 -4.18 -10.81
N ILE A 339 -2.22 -3.78 -9.55
CA ILE A 339 -3.17 -2.89 -8.86
C ILE A 339 -2.41 -1.88 -7.99
N GLN A 340 -2.88 -0.63 -7.95
CA GLN A 340 -2.39 0.40 -7.04
C GLN A 340 -3.31 0.45 -5.82
N LEU A 341 -2.75 0.16 -4.63
CA LEU A 341 -3.51 0.11 -3.39
C LEU A 341 -3.47 1.47 -2.65
N PRO A 342 -4.59 1.98 -2.12
CA PRO A 342 -4.63 3.26 -1.40
C PRO A 342 -3.71 3.28 -0.16
N GLU A 343 -3.01 4.40 0.08
CA GLU A 343 -2.09 4.54 1.23
C GLU A 343 -2.74 4.28 2.60
N LYS A 344 -4.07 4.42 2.70
CA LYS A 344 -4.87 4.28 3.92
C LYS A 344 -5.51 2.89 4.10
N LEU A 345 -5.30 1.96 3.16
CA LEU A 345 -5.83 0.60 3.24
C LEU A 345 -5.26 -0.11 4.48
N THR A 346 -6.15 -0.67 5.30
CA THR A 346 -5.79 -1.34 6.57
C THR A 346 -6.10 -2.83 6.58
N LEU A 347 -6.99 -3.30 5.70
CA LEU A 347 -7.43 -4.69 5.59
C LEU A 347 -7.56 -5.10 4.12
N ILE A 348 -7.04 -6.28 3.79
CA ILE A 348 -7.36 -7.06 2.59
C ILE A 348 -8.04 -8.35 3.08
N GLY A 349 -9.30 -8.56 2.67
CA GLY A 349 -10.14 -9.66 3.12
C GLY A 349 -9.71 -11.04 2.58
N GLY A 350 -10.35 -12.08 3.09
CA GLY A 350 -10.10 -13.44 2.61
C GLY A 350 -10.50 -13.61 1.15
N GLY A 351 -9.71 -14.36 0.37
CA GLY A 351 -9.94 -14.57 -1.06
C GLY A 351 -9.90 -13.31 -1.95
N ALA A 352 -9.54 -12.13 -1.42
CA ALA A 352 -9.74 -10.85 -2.09
C ALA A 352 -9.12 -10.73 -3.50
N PHE A 353 -7.99 -11.39 -3.74
CA PHE A 353 -7.33 -11.54 -5.05
C PHE A 353 -7.11 -13.02 -5.41
N CYS A 354 -7.91 -13.94 -4.85
CA CYS A 354 -7.82 -15.37 -5.18
C CYS A 354 -8.06 -15.60 -6.69
N ASN A 355 -7.34 -16.57 -7.27
CA ASN A 355 -7.34 -16.90 -8.70
C ASN A 355 -7.01 -15.70 -9.62
N CYS A 356 -6.39 -14.61 -9.13
CA CYS A 356 -5.86 -13.52 -9.97
C CYS A 356 -4.58 -13.95 -10.70
N LYS A 357 -4.66 -14.99 -11.55
CA LYS A 357 -3.51 -15.67 -12.18
C LYS A 357 -2.59 -14.73 -12.98
N ASN A 358 -3.11 -13.60 -13.46
CA ASN A 358 -2.36 -12.59 -14.21
C ASN A 358 -1.53 -11.62 -13.34
N LEU A 359 -1.71 -11.62 -12.02
CA LEU A 359 -1.22 -10.57 -11.11
C LEU A 359 0.27 -10.74 -10.79
N LYS A 360 1.13 -9.88 -11.38
CA LYS A 360 2.60 -10.07 -11.31
C LYS A 360 3.26 -9.43 -10.10
N GLN A 361 2.69 -8.34 -9.59
CA GLN A 361 3.22 -7.59 -8.45
C GLN A 361 2.10 -6.84 -7.73
N VAL A 362 2.18 -6.78 -6.39
CA VAL A 362 1.34 -5.93 -5.55
C VAL A 362 2.23 -5.17 -4.57
N GLN A 363 2.00 -3.86 -4.43
CA GLN A 363 2.67 -3.02 -3.43
C GLN A 363 1.73 -2.85 -2.23
N LEU A 364 1.97 -3.61 -1.16
CA LEU A 364 1.16 -3.54 0.06
C LEU A 364 1.45 -2.23 0.82
N PRO A 365 0.43 -1.44 1.22
CA PRO A 365 0.65 -0.17 1.89
C PRO A 365 1.19 -0.36 3.32
N PRO A 366 2.05 0.55 3.82
CA PRO A 366 2.79 0.37 5.07
C PRO A 366 1.93 0.43 6.35
N GLN A 367 0.63 0.73 6.22
CA GLN A 367 -0.37 0.76 7.30
C GLN A 367 -1.27 -0.48 7.32
N LEU A 368 -1.13 -1.41 6.36
CA LEU A 368 -1.90 -2.64 6.31
C LEU A 368 -1.63 -3.49 7.55
N LYS A 369 -2.71 -3.98 8.19
CA LYS A 369 -2.68 -4.76 9.42
C LYS A 369 -3.02 -6.22 9.15
N GLU A 370 -4.08 -6.43 8.37
CA GLU A 370 -4.66 -7.75 8.10
C GLU A 370 -4.63 -8.07 6.61
N LEU A 371 -4.16 -9.28 6.32
CA LEU A 371 -4.19 -9.92 5.02
C LEU A 371 -4.84 -11.29 5.23
N GLY A 372 -6.05 -11.46 4.68
CA GLY A 372 -6.95 -12.55 5.02
C GLY A 372 -6.58 -13.93 4.46
N GLU A 373 -7.33 -14.92 4.92
CA GLU A 373 -7.34 -16.32 4.47
C GLU A 373 -7.44 -16.41 2.93
N GLY A 374 -6.50 -17.08 2.27
CA GLY A 374 -6.50 -17.23 0.82
C GLY A 374 -6.42 -15.92 0.00
N ALA A 375 -6.01 -14.79 0.60
CA ALA A 375 -6.12 -13.47 -0.04
C ALA A 375 -5.41 -13.33 -1.40
N PHE A 376 -4.33 -14.08 -1.65
CA PHE A 376 -3.64 -14.21 -2.93
C PHE A 376 -3.51 -15.68 -3.37
N PHE A 377 -4.42 -16.56 -2.92
CA PHE A 377 -4.46 -17.97 -3.34
C PHE A 377 -4.44 -18.09 -4.87
N ASN A 378 -3.61 -18.98 -5.40
CA ASN A 378 -3.48 -19.27 -6.83
C ASN A 378 -3.16 -18.04 -7.72
N CYS A 379 -2.46 -17.04 -7.16
CA CYS A 379 -1.83 -15.98 -7.94
C CYS A 379 -0.54 -16.50 -8.58
N GLU A 380 -0.65 -17.44 -9.53
CA GLU A 380 0.47 -18.18 -10.13
C GLU A 380 1.64 -17.28 -10.58
N ASN A 381 1.36 -16.13 -11.20
CA ASN A 381 2.37 -15.18 -11.70
C ASN A 381 2.92 -14.19 -10.64
N LEU A 382 2.49 -14.23 -9.38
CA LEU A 382 2.89 -13.27 -8.34
C LEU A 382 4.34 -13.52 -7.89
N ALA A 383 5.29 -12.95 -8.62
CA ALA A 383 6.71 -13.22 -8.44
C ALA A 383 7.31 -12.58 -7.18
N GLN A 384 6.80 -11.41 -6.76
CA GLN A 384 7.26 -10.71 -5.56
C GLN A 384 6.14 -9.95 -4.85
N ILE A 385 6.14 -10.05 -3.52
CA ILE A 385 5.35 -9.21 -2.60
C ILE A 385 6.19 -8.87 -1.37
N GLN A 386 5.98 -7.69 -0.77
CA GLN A 386 6.67 -7.26 0.45
C GLN A 386 5.64 -7.09 1.58
N LEU A 387 5.74 -7.91 2.62
CA LEU A 387 4.83 -7.86 3.76
C LEU A 387 5.17 -6.66 4.66
N PRO A 388 4.20 -5.77 4.98
CA PRO A 388 4.50 -4.55 5.70
C PRO A 388 4.79 -4.82 7.18
N SER A 389 5.73 -4.07 7.76
CA SER A 389 6.20 -4.26 9.15
C SER A 389 5.14 -3.99 10.25
N GLN A 390 3.91 -3.62 9.89
CA GLN A 390 2.77 -3.45 10.81
C GLN A 390 1.70 -4.54 10.66
N LEU A 391 1.89 -5.49 9.73
CA LEU A 391 1.01 -6.65 9.56
C LEU A 391 0.99 -7.47 10.85
N ASN A 392 -0.21 -7.67 11.41
CA ASN A 392 -0.43 -8.42 12.65
C ASN A 392 -1.24 -9.71 12.44
N LYS A 393 -1.89 -9.87 11.28
CA LYS A 393 -2.54 -11.11 10.85
C LYS A 393 -2.21 -11.41 9.38
N LEU A 394 -1.85 -12.67 9.13
CA LEU A 394 -1.55 -13.26 7.83
C LEU A 394 -2.29 -14.60 7.81
N GLY A 395 -3.39 -14.65 7.06
CA GLY A 395 -4.32 -15.80 7.09
C GLY A 395 -3.75 -17.08 6.51
N GLY A 396 -4.37 -18.21 6.86
CA GLY A 396 -4.15 -19.51 6.21
C GLY A 396 -4.33 -19.45 4.69
N ASP A 397 -3.63 -20.32 3.96
CA ASP A 397 -3.63 -20.40 2.49
C ASP A 397 -3.30 -19.08 1.73
N ALA A 398 -2.90 -17.99 2.41
CA ALA A 398 -2.93 -16.64 1.85
C ALA A 398 -2.03 -16.41 0.61
N PHE A 399 -0.97 -17.21 0.44
CA PHE A 399 -0.10 -17.23 -0.75
C PHE A 399 0.00 -18.63 -1.35
N ARG A 400 -0.90 -19.54 -1.01
CA ARG A 400 -0.91 -20.90 -1.55
C ARG A 400 -1.03 -20.88 -3.07
N ASP A 401 -0.36 -21.82 -3.74
CA ASP A 401 -0.29 -21.95 -5.20
C ASP A 401 0.28 -20.69 -5.92
N CYS A 402 0.98 -19.78 -5.20
CA CYS A 402 1.81 -18.72 -5.81
C CYS A 402 3.14 -19.30 -6.33
N THR A 403 3.08 -20.11 -7.39
CA THR A 403 4.20 -20.90 -7.94
C THR A 403 5.39 -20.08 -8.46
N SER A 404 5.19 -18.78 -8.74
CA SER A 404 6.26 -17.82 -9.10
C SER A 404 6.92 -17.09 -7.93
N LEU A 405 6.35 -17.14 -6.71
CA LEU A 405 6.81 -16.31 -5.58
C LEU A 405 8.21 -16.73 -5.09
N ASP A 406 9.24 -15.96 -5.44
CA ASP A 406 10.64 -16.35 -5.23
C ASP A 406 11.12 -16.24 -3.77
N LYS A 407 10.76 -15.18 -3.05
CA LYS A 407 11.26 -14.91 -1.69
C LYS A 407 10.22 -14.20 -0.82
N ILE A 408 10.24 -14.48 0.48
CA ILE A 408 9.40 -13.80 1.47
C ILE A 408 10.16 -13.49 2.76
N ASP A 409 9.85 -12.35 3.38
CA ASP A 409 10.29 -11.96 4.73
C ASP A 409 9.06 -11.84 5.63
N ILE A 410 8.97 -12.68 6.66
CA ILE A 410 7.77 -12.80 7.51
C ILE A 410 7.85 -11.76 8.64
N PRO A 411 6.96 -10.73 8.69
CA PRO A 411 7.13 -9.62 9.61
C PRO A 411 7.27 -10.03 11.07
N ALA A 412 8.29 -9.52 11.76
CA ALA A 412 8.63 -9.86 13.15
C ALA A 412 7.57 -9.49 14.22
N GLY A 413 6.42 -8.94 13.80
CA GLY A 413 5.23 -8.79 14.64
C GLY A 413 4.36 -10.05 14.72
N LEU A 414 4.36 -10.89 13.68
CA LEU A 414 3.55 -12.10 13.60
C LEU A 414 3.96 -13.16 14.64
N LYS A 415 2.97 -13.88 15.15
CA LYS A 415 3.13 -14.98 16.14
C LYS A 415 3.01 -16.36 15.53
N GLN A 416 2.32 -16.44 14.41
CA GLN A 416 1.96 -17.66 13.73
C GLN A 416 2.20 -17.46 12.23
N ILE A 417 2.52 -18.56 11.55
CA ILE A 417 2.23 -18.73 10.13
C ILE A 417 1.10 -19.75 10.12
N GLU A 418 -0.06 -19.35 9.60
CA GLU A 418 -1.28 -20.14 9.63
C GLU A 418 -1.22 -21.32 8.64
N SER A 419 -2.16 -22.27 8.75
CA SER A 419 -2.18 -23.49 7.94
C SER A 419 -2.05 -23.20 6.44
N ALA A 420 -1.25 -24.00 5.74
CA ALA A 420 -1.02 -23.93 4.30
C ALA A 420 -0.60 -22.56 3.70
N THR A 421 -0.23 -21.54 4.50
CA THR A 421 -0.02 -20.14 4.06
C THR A 421 0.84 -19.99 2.79
N PHE A 422 1.91 -20.77 2.65
CA PHE A 422 2.83 -20.77 1.50
C PHE A 422 2.91 -22.14 0.81
N CYS A 423 1.85 -22.95 0.90
CA CYS A 423 1.76 -24.26 0.23
C CYS A 423 1.92 -24.10 -1.31
N ASN A 424 2.72 -24.97 -1.94
CA ASN A 424 2.98 -25.00 -3.38
C ASN A 424 3.49 -23.66 -3.97
N THR A 425 4.37 -22.97 -3.23
CA THR A 425 4.95 -21.69 -3.67
C THR A 425 6.32 -21.82 -4.31
N GLY A 426 6.68 -20.82 -5.12
CA GLY A 426 7.97 -20.75 -5.80
C GLY A 426 9.20 -20.51 -4.92
N LEU A 427 9.07 -20.57 -3.60
CA LEU A 427 10.02 -19.97 -2.66
C LEU A 427 11.40 -20.62 -2.73
N THR A 428 12.44 -19.82 -3.02
CA THR A 428 13.85 -20.22 -2.94
C THR A 428 14.44 -19.92 -1.56
N SER A 429 13.88 -18.95 -0.83
CA SER A 429 14.33 -18.53 0.50
C SER A 429 13.23 -17.85 1.30
N VAL A 430 13.17 -18.18 2.59
CA VAL A 430 12.23 -17.61 3.58
C VAL A 430 13.02 -16.99 4.73
N THR A 431 12.66 -15.77 5.14
CA THR A 431 13.23 -15.14 6.34
C THR A 431 12.21 -15.18 7.49
N LEU A 432 12.62 -15.77 8.62
CA LEU A 432 11.85 -15.89 9.86
C LEU A 432 12.56 -15.16 11.01
N HIS A 433 11.83 -14.42 11.85
CA HIS A 433 12.41 -13.62 12.94
C HIS A 433 12.05 -14.14 14.34
N GLU A 434 12.93 -13.86 15.30
CA GLU A 434 12.71 -14.08 16.73
C GLU A 434 11.49 -13.29 17.23
N GLY A 435 10.42 -14.01 17.58
CA GLY A 435 9.11 -13.46 17.94
C GLY A 435 7.95 -14.34 17.48
N LEU A 436 8.17 -15.12 16.40
CA LEU A 436 7.29 -16.17 15.89
C LEU A 436 7.29 -17.40 16.83
N THR A 437 6.13 -17.95 17.17
CA THR A 437 5.98 -19.04 18.15
C THR A 437 5.44 -20.35 17.55
N LYS A 438 4.57 -20.28 16.53
CA LYS A 438 3.98 -21.43 15.84
C LYS A 438 4.19 -21.34 14.33
N ILE A 439 4.43 -22.48 13.69
CA ILE A 439 4.29 -22.68 12.23
C ILE A 439 3.27 -23.81 12.09
N GLU A 440 2.14 -23.57 11.44
CA GLU A 440 1.05 -24.55 11.37
C GLU A 440 1.22 -25.58 10.25
N ASP A 441 0.24 -26.47 10.16
CA ASP A 441 0.22 -27.62 9.26
C ASP A 441 0.33 -27.16 7.80
N TRP A 442 1.07 -27.92 6.98
CA TRP A 442 1.32 -27.62 5.56
C TRP A 442 1.87 -26.21 5.22
N ALA A 443 2.31 -25.39 6.20
CA ALA A 443 2.58 -23.97 6.00
C ALA A 443 3.59 -23.61 4.89
N PHE A 444 4.55 -24.49 4.60
CA PHE A 444 5.46 -24.43 3.45
C PHE A 444 5.51 -25.79 2.70
N HIS A 445 4.38 -26.50 2.64
CA HIS A 445 4.26 -27.73 1.86
C HIS A 445 4.55 -27.47 0.39
N ASP A 446 5.07 -28.45 -0.35
CA ASP A 446 5.36 -28.34 -1.79
C ASP A 446 6.21 -27.12 -2.19
N CYS A 447 6.99 -26.56 -1.26
CA CYS A 447 7.97 -25.51 -1.56
C CYS A 447 9.21 -26.13 -2.25
N LEU A 448 9.03 -26.81 -3.38
CA LEU A 448 10.04 -27.68 -4.01
C LEU A 448 11.35 -26.96 -4.40
N LYS A 449 11.31 -25.62 -4.53
CA LYS A 449 12.47 -24.76 -4.81
C LYS A 449 13.24 -24.35 -3.54
N LEU A 450 12.67 -24.53 -2.35
CA LEU A 450 13.24 -24.14 -1.07
C LEU A 450 14.22 -25.22 -0.62
N LYS A 451 15.53 -24.99 -0.75
CA LYS A 451 16.55 -25.98 -0.33
C LYS A 451 16.93 -25.90 1.15
N LYS A 452 16.55 -24.81 1.81
CA LYS A 452 16.99 -24.50 3.17
C LYS A 452 16.02 -23.56 3.88
N ILE A 453 15.68 -23.85 5.14
CA ILE A 453 14.97 -22.93 6.03
C ILE A 453 15.69 -22.82 7.38
N ARG A 454 15.62 -21.65 8.00
CA ARG A 454 16.17 -21.40 9.35
C ARG A 454 15.06 -21.04 10.31
N ILE A 455 14.88 -21.87 11.34
CA ILE A 455 13.84 -21.70 12.35
C ILE A 455 14.41 -20.88 13.54
N PRO A 456 13.76 -19.77 13.94
CA PRO A 456 14.20 -18.95 15.07
C PRO A 456 13.91 -19.65 16.41
N LYS A 457 14.65 -19.29 17.48
CA LYS A 457 14.56 -20.00 18.77
C LYS A 457 13.20 -19.83 19.45
N SER A 458 12.46 -18.78 19.13
CA SER A 458 11.11 -18.54 19.64
C SER A 458 10.06 -19.54 19.18
N VAL A 459 10.30 -20.32 18.12
CA VAL A 459 9.33 -21.33 17.63
C VAL A 459 9.32 -22.53 18.58
N THR A 460 8.19 -22.69 19.28
CA THR A 460 7.93 -23.78 20.23
C THR A 460 7.24 -24.96 19.59
N ASP A 461 6.49 -24.70 18.52
CA ASP A 461 5.63 -25.67 17.84
C ASP A 461 5.73 -25.56 16.31
N ILE A 462 5.68 -26.70 15.63
CA ILE A 462 5.70 -26.86 14.18
C ILE A 462 4.74 -28.00 13.83
N GLY A 463 3.71 -27.66 13.06
CA GLY A 463 2.61 -28.52 12.66
C GLY A 463 3.00 -29.70 11.75
N GLU A 464 2.03 -30.52 11.43
CA GLU A 464 2.18 -31.68 10.55
C GLU A 464 2.45 -31.25 9.11
N LEU A 465 3.37 -31.97 8.43
CA LEU A 465 3.75 -31.69 7.04
C LEU A 465 4.15 -30.21 6.74
N ALA A 466 4.44 -29.38 7.75
CA ALA A 466 4.73 -27.95 7.59
C ALA A 466 5.88 -27.64 6.61
N LEU A 467 6.83 -28.57 6.41
CA LEU A 467 7.92 -28.55 5.42
C LEU A 467 7.94 -29.86 4.57
N GLY A 468 6.79 -30.49 4.36
CA GLY A 468 6.61 -31.74 3.60
C GLY A 468 6.32 -31.52 2.11
N ILE A 469 6.07 -32.61 1.37
CA ILE A 469 5.63 -32.57 -0.03
C ILE A 469 4.49 -33.58 -0.27
N ARG A 470 3.66 -33.34 -1.28
CA ARG A 470 2.53 -34.21 -1.66
C ARG A 470 3.05 -35.58 -2.11
N TYR A 471 2.36 -36.63 -1.67
CA TYR A 471 2.45 -37.92 -2.33
C TYR A 471 1.52 -37.92 -3.54
N ASN A 472 2.09 -38.07 -4.74
CA ASN A 472 1.32 -38.19 -5.97
C ASN A 472 1.14 -39.68 -6.30
N MET A 473 -0.09 -40.18 -6.17
CA MET A 473 -0.44 -41.57 -6.55
C MET A 473 -0.90 -41.70 -8.00
N GLY A 474 -0.81 -40.63 -8.81
CA GLY A 474 -1.28 -40.59 -10.18
C GLY A 474 -0.22 -40.98 -11.22
N ASN A 475 -0.64 -41.79 -12.20
CA ASN A 475 -0.04 -41.91 -13.54
C ASN A 475 1.33 -42.61 -13.68
N GLY A 476 1.88 -43.21 -12.61
CA GLY A 476 2.96 -44.21 -12.72
C GLY A 476 4.35 -43.70 -13.15
N ALA A 477 4.54 -42.38 -13.25
CA ALA A 477 5.87 -41.79 -13.38
C ALA A 477 6.56 -41.72 -12.00
N GLU A 478 7.83 -42.10 -11.91
CA GLU A 478 8.64 -41.83 -10.71
C GLU A 478 8.90 -40.31 -10.57
N GLU A 479 8.01 -39.61 -9.87
CA GLU A 479 8.19 -38.19 -9.59
C GLU A 479 9.41 -37.99 -8.66
N VAL A 480 10.42 -37.28 -9.17
CA VAL A 480 11.73 -37.19 -8.52
C VAL A 480 11.65 -36.31 -7.26
N ILE A 481 11.39 -36.95 -6.12
CA ILE A 481 11.43 -36.36 -4.77
C ILE A 481 12.71 -35.51 -4.63
N PRO A 482 12.61 -34.18 -4.45
CA PRO A 482 13.78 -33.33 -4.36
C PRO A 482 14.64 -33.70 -3.14
N GLY A 483 15.94 -33.91 -3.38
CA GLY A 483 16.90 -34.28 -2.35
C GLY A 483 17.63 -33.09 -1.72
N GLY A 484 18.04 -33.24 -0.46
CA GLY A 484 18.98 -32.36 0.22
C GLY A 484 18.39 -31.12 0.89
N PHE A 485 17.20 -31.24 1.50
CA PHE A 485 16.57 -30.14 2.24
C PHE A 485 17.23 -29.92 3.61
N THR A 486 17.62 -28.67 3.94
CA THR A 486 18.29 -28.35 5.21
C THR A 486 17.43 -27.51 6.16
N VAL A 487 17.15 -28.04 7.36
CA VAL A 487 16.52 -27.30 8.47
C VAL A 487 17.60 -26.83 9.44
N GLU A 488 17.90 -25.53 9.46
CA GLU A 488 18.73 -24.91 10.49
C GLU A 488 17.91 -24.59 11.75
N GLY A 489 18.40 -25.01 12.91
CA GLY A 489 17.77 -24.72 14.20
C GLY A 489 18.71 -24.92 15.39
N TYR A 490 18.14 -24.93 16.59
CA TYR A 490 18.91 -25.08 17.84
C TYR A 490 18.70 -26.47 18.43
N THR A 491 19.72 -27.04 19.06
CA THR A 491 19.55 -28.29 19.83
C THR A 491 18.48 -28.12 20.91
N GLY A 492 17.56 -29.09 21.01
CA GLY A 492 16.38 -29.06 21.88
C GLY A 492 15.18 -28.23 21.36
N SER A 493 15.28 -27.61 20.18
CA SER A 493 14.21 -26.77 19.62
C SER A 493 13.09 -27.57 18.94
N ALA A 494 11.99 -26.89 18.61
CA ALA A 494 10.91 -27.45 17.80
C ALA A 494 11.41 -27.95 16.43
N ALA A 495 12.39 -27.28 15.83
CA ALA A 495 12.99 -27.68 14.55
C ALA A 495 13.72 -29.04 14.63
N GLU A 496 14.44 -29.31 15.72
CA GLU A 496 15.08 -30.62 15.90
C GLU A 496 14.03 -31.72 16.14
N ARG A 497 13.00 -31.43 16.97
CA ARG A 497 11.89 -32.38 17.19
C ARG A 497 11.15 -32.67 15.88
N TYR A 498 10.87 -31.64 15.09
CA TYR A 498 10.18 -31.76 13.80
C TYR A 498 10.93 -32.68 12.85
N VAL A 499 12.23 -32.42 12.62
CA VAL A 499 13.05 -33.28 11.74
C VAL A 499 13.17 -34.71 12.29
N LYS A 500 13.22 -34.92 13.62
CA LYS A 500 13.19 -36.27 14.19
C LYS A 500 11.88 -37.00 13.89
N ARG A 501 10.72 -36.33 14.01
CA ARG A 501 9.42 -36.92 13.62
C ARG A 501 9.38 -37.30 12.13
N MET A 502 9.95 -36.48 11.23
CA MET A 502 10.02 -36.78 9.80
C MET A 502 10.78 -38.10 9.52
N HIS A 503 11.84 -38.40 10.28
CA HIS A 503 12.60 -39.66 10.16
C HIS A 503 11.95 -40.86 10.88
N GLN A 504 10.90 -40.63 11.67
CA GLN A 504 10.20 -41.64 12.48
C GLN A 504 8.81 -41.97 11.93
N SER A 505 8.40 -41.35 10.82
CA SER A 505 7.11 -41.59 10.17
C SER A 505 7.21 -42.79 9.23
N GLU A 506 6.79 -43.96 9.71
CA GLU A 506 6.68 -45.18 8.88
C GLU A 506 5.43 -45.18 7.96
N ASN A 507 4.58 -44.15 8.03
CA ASN A 507 3.37 -44.05 7.21
C ASN A 507 3.71 -43.77 5.72
N LEU A 508 3.32 -44.70 4.84
CA LEU A 508 3.50 -44.63 3.38
C LEU A 508 3.00 -43.35 2.68
N TYR A 509 2.13 -42.56 3.31
CA TYR A 509 1.44 -41.43 2.68
C TYR A 509 2.07 -40.04 2.95
N HIS A 510 3.09 -39.96 3.81
CA HIS A 510 3.74 -38.68 4.17
C HIS A 510 5.11 -38.58 3.51
N VAL A 511 5.16 -38.10 2.26
CA VAL A 511 6.43 -37.88 1.59
C VAL A 511 7.11 -36.63 2.15
N PHE A 512 8.33 -36.82 2.62
CA PHE A 512 9.26 -35.73 2.94
C PHE A 512 10.31 -35.63 1.84
N PHE A 513 10.96 -34.47 1.74
CA PHE A 513 12.16 -34.32 0.92
C PHE A 513 13.16 -35.45 1.20
N LYS A 514 13.85 -35.94 0.17
CA LYS A 514 14.88 -36.95 0.38
C LYS A 514 16.05 -36.31 1.13
N ASP A 515 16.63 -37.03 2.10
CA ASP A 515 17.77 -36.57 2.89
C ASP A 515 17.53 -35.23 3.65
N VAL A 516 16.38 -35.06 4.32
CA VAL A 516 16.15 -33.90 5.22
C VAL A 516 17.22 -33.85 6.30
N LYS A 517 18.06 -32.82 6.29
CA LYS A 517 19.14 -32.64 7.26
C LYS A 517 18.80 -31.59 8.31
N PHE A 518 18.78 -31.98 9.58
CA PHE A 518 18.87 -31.00 10.68
C PHE A 518 20.32 -30.50 10.82
N VAL A 519 20.49 -29.17 10.87
CA VAL A 519 21.77 -28.53 11.18
C VAL A 519 21.61 -27.69 12.44
N SER A 520 22.22 -28.14 13.54
CA SER A 520 22.31 -27.34 14.76
C SER A 520 23.28 -26.19 14.54
N ILE A 521 22.78 -24.96 14.47
CA ILE A 521 23.57 -23.74 14.18
C ILE A 521 24.37 -23.19 15.39
N GLY A 522 24.73 -24.09 16.31
CA GLY A 522 25.67 -23.81 17.42
C GLY A 522 25.06 -23.04 18.60
N GLY A 523 25.00 -23.72 19.75
CA GLY A 523 24.43 -23.14 20.98
C GLY A 523 24.99 -23.76 22.26
N GLN A 524 26.32 -23.88 22.38
CA GLN A 524 26.96 -24.38 23.61
C GLN A 524 26.47 -23.64 24.86
N THR A 525 26.05 -24.42 25.86
CA THR A 525 25.64 -24.00 27.20
C THR A 525 26.82 -23.58 28.08
N ALA A 526 27.57 -22.57 27.64
CA ALA A 526 28.32 -21.73 28.56
C ALA A 526 27.33 -20.84 29.34
N ALA A 527 27.54 -20.63 30.63
CA ALA A 527 26.65 -19.83 31.48
C ALA A 527 26.37 -18.44 30.86
N VAL A 528 25.16 -18.25 30.36
CA VAL A 528 24.90 -17.21 29.35
C VAL A 528 24.95 -15.83 30.01
N THR A 529 26.03 -15.10 29.71
CA THR A 529 26.34 -13.87 30.42
C THR A 529 25.41 -12.76 29.94
N ASN A 530 24.59 -12.22 30.85
CA ASN A 530 23.73 -11.08 30.52
C ASN A 530 24.60 -9.88 30.12
N ILE A 531 24.35 -9.34 28.92
CA ILE A 531 25.10 -8.25 28.31
C ILE A 531 25.13 -6.98 29.20
N SER A 532 24.20 -6.85 30.15
CA SER A 532 24.20 -5.80 31.18
C SER A 532 25.41 -5.84 32.12
N LYS A 533 26.02 -7.02 32.34
CA LYS A 533 27.24 -7.22 33.15
C LYS A 533 28.54 -6.82 32.42
N THR A 534 28.46 -6.35 31.17
CA THR A 534 29.64 -5.97 30.37
C THR A 534 30.05 -4.51 30.55
N LYS A 535 31.35 -4.22 30.45
CA LYS A 535 31.91 -2.87 30.51
C LYS A 535 31.75 -2.21 29.14
N ILE A 536 30.79 -1.29 29.02
CA ILE A 536 30.44 -0.57 27.79
C ILE A 536 31.00 0.85 27.81
N SER A 537 31.72 1.24 26.75
CA SER A 537 32.28 2.58 26.57
C SER A 537 31.22 3.70 26.65
N ALA A 538 31.56 4.80 27.32
CA ALA A 538 30.67 5.95 27.45
C ALA A 538 30.34 6.62 26.10
N LEU A 539 29.06 6.88 25.85
CA LEU A 539 28.59 7.62 24.66
C LEU A 539 28.80 9.12 24.84
N LYS A 540 29.22 9.81 23.78
CA LYS A 540 29.41 11.27 23.78
C LYS A 540 28.17 11.98 23.23
N THR A 541 27.89 13.21 23.71
CA THR A 541 26.90 14.11 23.09
C THR A 541 27.32 14.43 21.65
N ARG A 542 26.38 14.51 20.71
CA ARG A 542 26.64 14.80 19.29
C ARG A 542 25.83 15.99 18.79
N ALA A 543 26.36 16.68 17.79
CA ALA A 543 25.63 17.76 17.10
C ALA A 543 24.64 17.17 16.08
N PHE A 544 23.46 17.80 15.95
CA PHE A 544 22.46 17.44 14.95
C PHE A 544 22.95 17.76 13.52
N THR A 545 22.90 16.77 12.63
CA THR A 545 23.35 16.84 11.23
C THR A 545 22.23 16.65 10.20
N GLY A 546 21.01 16.29 10.62
CA GLY A 546 19.91 15.90 9.74
C GLY A 546 19.94 14.45 9.24
N LYS A 547 21.10 13.78 9.30
CA LYS A 547 21.26 12.34 9.05
C LYS A 547 21.17 11.54 10.36
N PRO A 548 20.86 10.23 10.34
CA PRO A 548 20.99 9.37 11.51
C PRO A 548 22.43 9.38 12.05
N LEU A 549 22.58 9.37 13.38
CA LEU A 549 23.87 9.41 14.06
C LEU A 549 24.12 8.09 14.82
N THR A 550 25.27 7.47 14.59
CA THR A 550 25.75 6.30 15.33
C THR A 550 27.06 6.65 16.02
N GLN A 551 27.53 5.79 16.93
CA GLN A 551 28.83 5.91 17.58
C GLN A 551 29.45 4.51 17.71
N ALA A 552 30.74 4.38 17.40
CA ALA A 552 31.49 3.18 17.75
C ALA A 552 31.43 2.94 19.27
N LEU A 553 31.23 1.69 19.65
CA LEU A 553 31.21 1.22 21.03
C LEU A 553 32.33 0.19 21.23
N THR A 554 33.04 0.30 22.34
CA THR A 554 33.87 -0.78 22.87
C THR A 554 33.11 -1.44 24.00
N ILE A 555 32.92 -2.76 23.90
CA ILE A 555 32.24 -3.59 24.89
C ILE A 555 33.23 -4.67 25.32
N THR A 556 33.47 -4.83 26.62
CA THR A 556 34.39 -5.84 27.15
C THR A 556 33.78 -6.64 28.30
N TYR A 557 34.21 -7.88 28.45
CA TYR A 557 33.86 -8.78 29.55
C TYR A 557 35.06 -9.67 29.88
N GLY A 558 35.42 -9.82 31.17
CA GLY A 558 36.64 -10.54 31.57
C GLY A 558 37.91 -10.05 30.87
N GLY A 559 38.04 -8.73 30.70
CA GLY A 559 39.10 -8.08 29.90
C GLY A 559 38.94 -8.17 28.38
N LYS A 560 38.39 -9.27 27.86
CA LYS A 560 38.25 -9.55 26.42
C LYS A 560 37.23 -8.62 25.74
N LYS A 561 37.52 -8.21 24.50
CA LYS A 561 36.68 -7.31 23.67
C LYS A 561 35.68 -8.10 22.84
N LEU A 562 34.42 -7.68 22.89
CA LEU A 562 33.32 -8.34 22.18
C LEU A 562 33.13 -7.76 20.77
N VAL A 563 32.68 -8.61 19.83
CA VAL A 563 32.54 -8.30 18.40
C VAL A 563 31.06 -8.12 18.02
N ASN A 564 30.74 -6.96 17.44
CA ASN A 564 29.40 -6.68 16.90
C ASN A 564 29.06 -7.65 15.75
N GLY A 565 27.81 -8.08 15.64
CA GLY A 565 27.36 -9.09 14.68
C GLY A 565 27.56 -10.53 15.14
N ARG A 566 28.60 -10.82 15.96
CA ARG A 566 28.88 -12.15 16.53
C ARG A 566 28.38 -12.28 17.98
N ASP A 567 28.89 -11.43 18.86
CA ASP A 567 28.72 -11.52 20.33
C ASP A 567 27.59 -10.60 20.85
N TYR A 568 27.21 -9.59 20.06
CA TYR A 568 26.06 -8.72 20.29
C TYR A 568 25.59 -8.08 18.98
N THR A 569 24.46 -7.38 19.03
CA THR A 569 23.96 -6.50 17.94
C THR A 569 23.58 -5.13 18.50
N LEU A 570 23.64 -4.09 17.64
CA LEU A 570 23.36 -2.70 17.99
C LEU A 570 22.13 -2.17 17.26
N THR A 571 21.07 -1.81 17.98
CA THR A 571 19.89 -1.14 17.44
C THR A 571 19.83 0.31 17.91
N TRP A 572 19.80 1.28 16.99
CA TRP A 572 19.72 2.70 17.31
C TRP A 572 18.28 3.20 17.20
N LYS A 573 17.82 3.98 18.19
CA LYS A 573 16.49 4.64 18.20
C LYS A 573 16.62 6.13 18.50
N ASN A 574 15.71 6.94 17.94
CA ASN A 574 15.66 8.40 18.07
C ASN A 574 16.95 9.14 17.66
N ASN A 575 17.80 8.52 16.85
CA ASN A 575 19.17 8.98 16.58
C ASN A 575 19.32 9.96 15.40
N LYS A 576 18.22 10.40 14.77
CA LYS A 576 18.21 11.40 13.68
C LYS A 576 17.84 12.81 14.16
N ASN A 577 17.07 12.94 15.24
CA ASN A 577 16.46 14.19 15.70
C ASN A 577 17.11 14.75 16.98
N ILE A 578 16.84 16.01 17.31
CA ILE A 578 17.34 16.70 18.51
C ILE A 578 16.60 16.20 19.76
N GLY A 579 17.35 15.71 20.74
CA GLY A 579 16.79 15.14 21.97
C GLY A 579 17.68 14.04 22.54
N THR A 580 17.06 13.04 23.16
CA THR A 580 17.74 11.87 23.71
C THR A 580 17.63 10.71 22.72
N ALA A 581 18.75 10.36 22.10
CA ALA A 581 18.91 9.16 21.30
C ALA A 581 19.34 7.98 22.19
N SER A 582 19.13 6.76 21.71
CA SER A 582 19.51 5.54 22.42
C SER A 582 20.08 4.49 21.50
N VAL A 583 21.01 3.70 22.02
CA VAL A 583 21.45 2.44 21.43
C VAL A 583 21.12 1.31 22.39
N THR A 584 20.46 0.29 21.86
CA THR A 584 20.15 -0.96 22.54
C THR A 584 21.17 -1.99 22.09
N ILE A 585 21.95 -2.51 23.03
CA ILE A 585 22.89 -3.61 22.83
C ILE A 585 22.16 -4.88 23.23
N LYS A 586 21.84 -5.75 22.25
CA LYS A 586 21.25 -7.08 22.49
C LYS A 586 22.35 -8.14 22.41
N GLY A 587 22.46 -9.01 23.41
CA GLY A 587 23.44 -10.10 23.41
C GLY A 587 23.19 -11.11 22.27
N LYS A 588 24.25 -11.77 21.80
CA LYS A 588 24.19 -12.86 20.82
C LYS A 588 25.21 -13.96 21.18
N GLY A 589 24.95 -15.20 20.80
CA GLY A 589 25.83 -16.34 21.10
C GLY A 589 25.93 -16.58 22.62
N LYS A 590 27.15 -16.45 23.18
CA LYS A 590 27.44 -16.65 24.61
C LYS A 590 26.89 -15.53 25.53
N TYR A 591 26.25 -14.50 24.97
CA TYR A 591 25.65 -13.38 25.71
C TYR A 591 24.14 -13.27 25.46
N ASN A 592 23.37 -13.00 26.51
CA ASN A 592 21.91 -12.79 26.42
C ASN A 592 21.49 -11.42 26.99
N GLY A 593 20.17 -11.21 27.09
CA GLY A 593 19.61 -9.98 27.62
C GLY A 593 19.84 -8.78 26.70
N SER A 594 19.59 -7.60 27.25
CA SER A 594 19.68 -6.34 26.54
C SER A 594 20.00 -5.20 27.49
N VAL A 595 20.85 -4.26 27.07
CA VAL A 595 21.13 -3.04 27.82
C VAL A 595 21.07 -1.83 26.89
N THR A 596 20.33 -0.80 27.31
CA THR A 596 20.16 0.42 26.52
C THR A 596 20.97 1.56 27.12
N LYS A 597 21.87 2.14 26.34
CA LYS A 597 22.62 3.36 26.70
C LYS A 597 22.05 4.55 25.92
N LYS A 598 21.99 5.73 26.56
CA LYS A 598 21.38 6.95 26.03
C LYS A 598 22.45 8.03 25.80
N PHE A 599 22.26 8.86 24.78
CA PHE A 599 23.10 10.03 24.51
C PHE A 599 22.25 11.20 23.98
N ARG A 600 22.80 12.43 24.06
CA ARG A 600 22.09 13.63 23.60
C ARG A 600 22.53 14.02 22.19
N ILE A 601 21.55 14.39 21.36
CA ILE A 601 21.74 15.08 20.08
C ILE A 601 21.30 16.53 20.28
N THR A 602 22.21 17.48 20.08
CA THR A 602 21.99 18.91 20.36
C THR A 602 22.21 19.77 19.13
N VAL A 603 21.64 20.99 19.09
CA VAL A 603 21.99 21.99 18.08
C VAL A 603 23.22 22.79 18.51
N GLN A 604 24.09 23.10 17.57
CA GLN A 604 25.17 24.06 17.79
C GLN A 604 24.67 25.49 17.60
N LYS A 605 25.07 26.40 18.50
CA LYS A 605 24.87 27.85 18.35
C LYS A 605 25.58 28.31 17.07
N ASN A 606 24.97 29.24 16.33
CA ASN A 606 25.42 29.70 15.01
C ASN A 606 25.39 28.68 13.86
N ALA A 607 25.03 27.41 14.06
CA ALA A 607 24.86 26.47 12.95
C ALA A 607 23.71 26.90 12.02
N VAL A 608 23.87 26.65 10.71
CA VAL A 608 22.88 26.97 9.68
C VAL A 608 22.27 25.68 9.13
N TYR A 609 20.95 25.57 9.19
CA TYR A 609 20.19 24.42 8.69
C TYR A 609 19.29 24.83 7.54
N THR A 610 19.22 23.99 6.50
CA THR A 610 18.21 24.10 5.45
C THR A 610 16.95 23.35 5.88
N VAL A 611 15.78 23.96 5.75
CA VAL A 611 14.47 23.33 5.94
C VAL A 611 13.61 23.64 4.72
N SER A 612 13.14 22.60 4.02
CA SER A 612 12.64 22.73 2.65
C SER A 612 13.67 23.51 1.79
N ARG A 613 13.30 24.68 1.27
CA ARG A 613 14.13 25.51 0.38
C ARG A 613 14.76 26.75 1.07
N LEU A 614 14.70 26.81 2.41
CA LEU A 614 15.02 27.99 3.21
C LEU A 614 16.10 27.70 4.28
N LYS A 615 17.06 28.61 4.45
CA LYS A 615 18.18 28.50 5.39
C LYS A 615 17.92 29.29 6.69
N TYR A 616 18.20 28.67 7.83
CA TYR A 616 17.98 29.23 9.17
C TYR A 616 19.22 29.05 10.05
N LYS A 617 19.71 30.13 10.67
CA LYS A 617 20.80 30.08 11.66
C LYS A 617 20.26 30.04 13.08
N ILE A 618 20.75 29.12 13.91
CA ILE A 618 20.44 29.10 15.36
C ILE A 618 21.03 30.34 16.04
N SER A 619 20.19 31.21 16.58
CA SER A 619 20.60 32.35 17.42
C SER A 619 20.53 32.02 18.92
N SER A 620 19.53 31.25 19.35
CA SER A 620 19.47 30.67 20.71
C SER A 620 18.71 29.34 20.71
N ALA A 621 19.05 28.45 21.65
CA ALA A 621 18.38 27.18 21.86
C ALA A 621 18.58 26.72 23.31
N ASP A 622 17.53 26.19 23.93
CA ASP A 622 17.61 25.39 25.16
C ASP A 622 17.53 23.88 24.86
N THR A 623 17.64 23.06 25.90
CA THR A 623 17.56 21.59 25.82
C THR A 623 16.13 21.07 25.58
N SER A 624 15.09 21.87 25.83
CA SER A 624 13.69 21.50 25.52
C SER A 624 13.37 21.66 24.04
N GLY A 625 14.11 22.54 23.34
CA GLY A 625 13.89 22.95 21.96
C GLY A 625 13.18 24.30 21.84
N LYS A 626 13.02 25.05 22.93
CA LYS A 626 12.63 26.46 22.86
C LYS A 626 13.87 27.24 22.41
N GLY A 627 13.72 28.05 21.37
CA GLY A 627 14.84 28.75 20.77
C GLY A 627 14.43 29.74 19.71
N THR A 628 15.42 30.47 19.20
CA THR A 628 15.25 31.46 18.14
C THR A 628 16.16 31.16 16.95
N VAL A 629 15.67 31.47 15.76
CA VAL A 629 16.44 31.40 14.52
C VAL A 629 16.37 32.68 13.70
N VAL A 630 17.45 32.94 12.99
CA VAL A 630 17.58 33.96 11.95
C VAL A 630 17.35 33.31 10.59
N PHE A 631 16.37 33.78 9.81
CA PHE A 631 16.27 33.39 8.40
C PHE A 631 17.43 34.01 7.60
N THR A 632 18.22 33.21 6.90
CA THR A 632 19.48 33.62 6.24
C THR A 632 19.47 33.53 4.72
N GLY A 633 18.41 32.98 4.11
CA GLY A 633 18.20 33.03 2.66
C GLY A 633 17.58 31.76 2.07
N ALA A 634 17.49 31.68 0.75
CA ALA A 634 16.89 30.55 0.02
C ALA A 634 17.92 29.79 -0.83
N THR A 635 17.75 28.47 -0.95
CA THR A 635 18.69 27.57 -1.66
C THR A 635 18.63 27.71 -3.18
N ASP A 636 17.45 27.72 -3.78
CA ASP A 636 17.25 27.58 -5.22
C ASP A 636 16.63 28.82 -5.90
N LYS A 637 16.41 28.72 -7.22
CA LYS A 637 15.84 29.77 -8.07
C LYS A 637 14.32 29.92 -7.90
N ALA A 638 13.59 28.92 -7.40
CA ALA A 638 12.13 28.91 -7.27
C ALA A 638 11.66 29.54 -5.95
N ALA A 639 12.32 29.25 -4.83
CA ALA A 639 12.13 29.96 -3.56
C ALA A 639 12.56 31.44 -3.61
N ARG A 640 13.22 31.86 -4.72
CA ARG A 640 13.51 33.25 -5.08
C ARG A 640 12.48 33.86 -6.04
N LYS A 641 11.33 33.21 -6.30
CA LYS A 641 10.16 33.75 -7.03
C LYS A 641 9.07 34.25 -6.06
N ALA A 642 8.74 33.46 -5.03
CA ALA A 642 7.87 33.85 -3.93
C ALA A 642 8.40 33.26 -2.62
N LEU A 643 8.29 34.01 -1.52
CA LEU A 643 8.87 33.64 -0.22
C LEU A 643 7.84 33.78 0.91
N THR A 644 7.74 32.75 1.75
CA THR A 644 7.06 32.83 3.05
C THR A 644 8.07 32.53 4.15
N ILE A 645 8.31 33.50 5.03
CA ILE A 645 9.11 33.35 6.25
C ILE A 645 8.11 33.08 7.39
N PRO A 646 8.05 31.86 7.94
CA PRO A 646 7.02 31.47 8.90
C PRO A 646 7.24 32.08 10.30
N THR A 647 6.26 31.95 11.18
CA THR A 647 6.37 32.31 12.61
C THR A 647 7.30 31.37 13.37
N THR A 648 7.32 30.10 13.01
CA THR A 648 8.16 29.04 13.59
C THR A 648 8.69 28.12 12.47
N VAL A 649 9.76 27.39 12.75
CA VAL A 649 10.29 26.35 11.85
C VAL A 649 10.68 25.12 12.66
N LYS A 650 10.37 23.92 12.14
CA LYS A 650 10.83 22.65 12.72
C LYS A 650 12.24 22.35 12.20
N ILE A 651 13.22 22.25 13.09
CA ILE A 651 14.59 21.79 12.81
C ILE A 651 14.80 20.57 13.71
N GLY A 652 15.22 19.43 13.16
CA GLY A 652 15.49 18.19 13.92
C GLY A 652 14.38 17.77 14.89
N GLY A 653 13.12 17.95 14.51
CA GLY A 653 11.95 17.65 15.34
C GLY A 653 11.56 18.72 16.38
N LYS A 654 12.35 19.79 16.56
CA LYS A 654 12.08 20.88 17.53
C LYS A 654 11.64 22.18 16.84
N SER A 655 10.69 22.89 17.46
CA SER A 655 10.04 24.08 16.91
C SER A 655 10.70 25.38 17.36
N PHE A 656 11.54 25.98 16.51
CA PHE A 656 12.21 27.24 16.77
C PHE A 656 11.37 28.44 16.32
N ARG A 657 11.41 29.56 17.06
CA ARG A 657 10.75 30.81 16.65
C ARG A 657 11.63 31.55 15.64
N VAL A 658 11.09 31.92 14.49
CA VAL A 658 11.82 32.77 13.54
C VAL A 658 11.66 34.23 14.00
N THR A 659 12.72 34.82 14.52
CA THR A 659 12.68 36.16 15.14
C THR A 659 13.44 37.23 14.37
N ALA A 660 14.24 36.85 13.38
CA ALA A 660 15.09 37.76 12.63
C ALA A 660 15.22 37.36 11.16
N ILE A 661 15.42 38.36 10.30
CA ILE A 661 15.93 38.18 8.93
C ILE A 661 17.38 38.64 8.90
N GLY A 662 18.28 37.84 8.33
CA GLY A 662 19.72 38.11 8.27
C GLY A 662 20.10 39.24 7.30
N THR A 663 21.31 39.78 7.50
CA THR A 663 21.95 40.69 6.54
C THR A 663 22.03 40.03 5.17
N SER A 664 21.64 40.76 4.12
CA SER A 664 21.65 40.31 2.72
C SER A 664 20.86 39.03 2.39
N ALA A 665 20.00 38.52 3.27
CA ALA A 665 19.41 37.17 3.17
C ALA A 665 18.72 36.84 1.82
N MET A 666 18.06 37.82 1.19
CA MET A 666 17.45 37.72 -0.14
C MET A 666 18.00 38.76 -1.12
N SER A 667 19.18 39.33 -0.84
CA SER A 667 19.81 40.33 -1.70
C SER A 667 19.99 39.82 -3.14
N GLY A 668 19.67 40.66 -4.12
CA GLY A 668 19.77 40.34 -5.54
C GLY A 668 18.72 39.35 -6.07
N ALA A 669 17.65 39.04 -5.32
CA ALA A 669 16.57 38.16 -5.79
C ALA A 669 15.67 38.83 -6.85
N LYS A 670 16.23 39.12 -8.04
CA LYS A 670 15.58 39.82 -9.17
C LYS A 670 14.28 39.17 -9.70
N LYS A 671 13.96 37.92 -9.32
CA LYS A 671 12.72 37.22 -9.69
C LYS A 671 11.66 37.20 -8.58
N LEU A 672 11.96 37.72 -7.38
CA LEU A 672 11.08 37.67 -6.21
C LEU A 672 9.94 38.69 -6.35
N THR A 673 8.69 38.24 -6.42
CA THR A 673 7.51 39.11 -6.59
C THR A 673 6.70 39.33 -5.31
N THR A 674 6.67 38.33 -4.43
CA THR A 674 5.86 38.33 -3.21
C THR A 674 6.65 37.81 -2.00
N VAL A 675 6.55 38.50 -0.86
CA VAL A 675 7.13 38.08 0.43
C VAL A 675 6.09 38.12 1.55
N LYS A 676 5.95 37.03 2.31
CA LYS A 676 5.21 36.98 3.58
C LYS A 676 6.19 36.90 4.75
N ILE A 677 6.06 37.79 5.75
CA ILE A 677 6.94 37.93 6.92
C ILE A 677 6.15 37.62 8.20
N GLY A 678 6.45 36.49 8.84
CA GLY A 678 5.75 35.98 10.02
C GLY A 678 5.78 36.88 11.26
N ALA A 679 4.76 36.74 12.11
CA ALA A 679 4.50 37.66 13.23
C ALA A 679 5.58 37.71 14.33
N ASN A 680 6.44 36.69 14.43
CA ASN A 680 7.54 36.64 15.39
C ASN A 680 8.76 37.50 14.98
N ILE A 681 8.84 38.02 13.75
CA ILE A 681 9.99 38.79 13.26
C ILE A 681 10.10 40.13 14.00
N MET A 682 11.20 40.28 14.73
CA MET A 682 11.56 41.45 15.54
C MET A 682 12.68 42.28 14.91
N THR A 683 13.55 41.70 14.08
CA THR A 683 14.65 42.40 13.40
C THR A 683 14.77 41.99 11.92
N VAL A 684 15.31 42.90 11.11
CA VAL A 684 15.63 42.66 9.69
C VAL A 684 17.01 43.25 9.41
N GLY A 685 17.94 42.45 8.89
CA GLY A 685 19.33 42.83 8.66
C GLY A 685 19.53 43.88 7.57
N ALA A 686 20.74 44.44 7.49
CA ALA A 686 21.10 45.37 6.43
C ALA A 686 21.01 44.68 5.06
N LYS A 687 20.59 45.41 4.02
CA LYS A 687 20.43 44.91 2.64
C LYS A 687 19.55 43.63 2.49
N ALA A 688 18.72 43.26 3.47
CA ALA A 688 18.01 41.97 3.51
C ALA A 688 17.21 41.62 2.23
N PHE A 689 16.51 42.59 1.63
CA PHE A 689 15.80 42.47 0.35
C PHE A 689 16.35 43.48 -0.69
N TYR A 690 17.64 43.77 -0.63
CA TYR A 690 18.29 44.73 -1.51
C TYR A 690 18.27 44.28 -2.98
N GLY A 691 17.87 45.15 -3.91
CA GLY A 691 17.86 44.85 -5.33
C GLY A 691 16.84 43.78 -5.78
N CYS A 692 15.84 43.47 -4.96
CA CYS A 692 14.71 42.61 -5.33
C CYS A 692 13.74 43.35 -6.28
N SER A 693 14.20 43.72 -7.47
CA SER A 693 13.55 44.69 -8.35
C SER A 693 12.12 44.35 -8.79
N LYS A 694 11.75 43.06 -8.84
CA LYS A 694 10.38 42.62 -9.15
C LYS A 694 9.46 42.51 -7.91
N LEU A 695 9.94 42.77 -6.70
CA LEU A 695 9.16 42.64 -5.46
C LEU A 695 8.08 43.70 -5.40
N SER A 696 6.83 43.27 -5.60
CA SER A 696 5.65 44.13 -5.74
C SER A 696 4.65 43.98 -4.60
N ASN A 697 4.68 42.88 -3.84
CA ASN A 697 3.78 42.65 -2.72
C ASN A 697 4.55 42.11 -1.50
N VAL A 698 4.37 42.73 -0.34
CA VAL A 698 4.91 42.27 0.94
C VAL A 698 3.77 42.23 1.97
N THR A 699 3.68 41.16 2.74
CA THR A 699 2.78 41.06 3.90
C THR A 699 3.62 40.89 5.16
N ILE A 700 3.42 41.76 6.15
CA ILE A 700 4.09 41.68 7.45
C ILE A 700 3.02 41.42 8.51
N PHE A 701 3.09 40.26 9.17
CA PHE A 701 2.12 39.90 10.21
C PHE A 701 2.51 40.41 11.61
N GLY A 702 3.75 40.87 11.80
CA GLY A 702 4.28 41.28 13.09
C GLY A 702 4.03 42.75 13.42
N THR A 703 3.87 43.06 14.71
CA THR A 703 3.77 44.45 15.21
C THR A 703 5.10 45.00 15.76
N LYS A 704 6.05 44.12 16.08
CA LYS A 704 7.24 44.39 16.91
C LYS A 704 8.49 44.89 16.16
N LEU A 705 8.48 44.91 14.82
CA LEU A 705 9.57 45.47 14.03
C LEU A 705 9.58 47.02 14.11
N THR A 706 10.77 47.62 14.13
CA THR A 706 10.95 49.09 14.26
C THR A 706 12.08 49.58 13.35
N THR A 707 12.16 50.90 13.14
CA THR A 707 13.22 51.54 12.36
C THR A 707 14.63 51.29 12.92
N ALA A 708 14.78 51.22 14.25
CA ALA A 708 16.05 50.84 14.88
C ALA A 708 16.39 49.36 14.64
N LYS A 709 15.38 48.47 14.67
CA LYS A 709 15.54 47.02 14.46
C LYS A 709 15.59 46.60 12.99
N THR A 710 15.62 47.56 12.06
CA THR A 710 15.73 47.33 10.61
C THR A 710 17.05 47.91 10.12
N GLY A 711 17.89 47.10 9.47
CA GLY A 711 19.22 47.49 9.00
C GLY A 711 19.18 48.44 7.79
N ALA A 712 20.30 49.12 7.54
CA ALA A 712 20.43 50.05 6.43
C ALA A 712 20.13 49.38 5.08
N ASN A 713 19.42 50.10 4.20
CA ASN A 713 19.06 49.66 2.85
C ASN A 713 18.31 48.31 2.76
N ALA A 714 17.65 47.85 3.85
CA ALA A 714 16.96 46.56 3.89
C ALA A 714 15.92 46.36 2.77
N PHE A 715 15.32 47.44 2.27
CA PHE A 715 14.33 47.43 1.18
C PHE A 715 14.73 48.32 -0.02
N LYS A 716 16.01 48.68 -0.17
CA LYS A 716 16.47 49.51 -1.30
C LYS A 716 16.49 48.70 -2.61
N GLY A 717 15.89 49.25 -3.68
CA GLY A 717 15.85 48.61 -4.99
C GLY A 717 14.75 47.55 -5.17
N ILE A 718 13.68 47.60 -4.37
CA ILE A 718 12.41 46.93 -4.66
C ILE A 718 11.57 47.74 -5.68
N ARG A 719 10.45 47.20 -6.16
CA ARG A 719 9.55 47.92 -7.08
C ARG A 719 9.02 49.20 -6.43
N SER A 720 9.06 50.32 -7.15
CA SER A 720 8.74 51.66 -6.61
C SER A 720 7.32 51.81 -6.06
N ASN A 721 6.35 51.08 -6.63
CA ASN A 721 4.96 51.00 -6.18
C ASN A 721 4.64 49.69 -5.43
N CYS A 722 5.62 49.07 -4.77
CA CYS A 722 5.41 47.87 -3.95
C CYS A 722 4.33 48.10 -2.88
N ARG A 723 3.38 47.18 -2.78
CA ARG A 723 2.31 47.14 -1.78
C ARG A 723 2.78 46.40 -0.53
N PHE A 724 2.60 47.03 0.63
CA PHE A 724 2.90 46.47 1.95
C PHE A 724 1.60 46.35 2.76
N LYS A 725 1.12 45.12 2.95
CA LYS A 725 0.03 44.82 3.89
C LYS A 725 0.62 44.60 5.29
N VAL A 726 0.19 45.38 6.28
CA VAL A 726 0.74 45.39 7.65
C VAL A 726 -0.40 45.49 8.67
N PRO A 727 -0.19 45.21 9.98
CA PRO A 727 -1.27 45.27 10.96
C PRO A 727 -1.82 46.70 11.07
N ALA A 728 -3.15 46.85 11.12
CA ALA A 728 -3.84 48.14 11.04
C ALA A 728 -3.29 49.19 12.03
N SER A 729 -3.06 48.78 13.28
CA SER A 729 -2.47 49.61 14.35
C SER A 729 -1.02 50.06 14.13
N ARG A 730 -0.38 49.67 13.01
CA ARG A 730 1.03 49.94 12.70
C ARG A 730 1.25 50.54 11.30
N VAL A 731 0.20 50.81 10.52
CA VAL A 731 0.31 51.30 9.11
C VAL A 731 1.21 52.54 8.99
N SER A 732 0.97 53.59 9.78
CA SER A 732 1.78 54.83 9.74
C SER A 732 3.23 54.58 10.18
N ALA A 733 3.44 53.80 11.25
CA ALA A 733 4.77 53.44 11.74
C ALA A 733 5.58 52.64 10.70
N TYR A 734 4.96 51.67 10.01
CA TYR A 734 5.59 50.93 8.93
C TYR A 734 5.86 51.80 7.71
N LYS A 735 4.97 52.75 7.35
CA LYS A 735 5.20 53.70 6.25
C LYS A 735 6.45 54.58 6.51
N LYS A 736 6.67 55.04 7.75
CA LYS A 736 7.90 55.75 8.16
C LYS A 736 9.13 54.84 8.14
N LEU A 737 9.01 53.62 8.69
CA LEU A 737 10.09 52.61 8.74
C LEU A 737 10.60 52.23 7.34
N LEU A 738 9.70 51.86 6.43
CA LEU A 738 10.06 51.32 5.12
C LEU A 738 10.80 52.37 4.26
N ARG A 739 10.29 53.61 4.24
CA ARG A 739 10.96 54.74 3.58
C ARG A 739 12.35 55.00 4.16
N ALA A 740 12.47 55.06 5.49
CA ALA A 740 13.75 55.23 6.20
C ALA A 740 14.74 54.06 6.02
N LYS A 741 14.34 52.97 5.34
CA LYS A 741 15.16 51.77 5.10
C LYS A 741 15.26 51.39 3.61
N GLY A 742 14.98 52.38 2.74
CA GLY A 742 15.30 52.35 1.31
C GLY A 742 14.14 52.04 0.38
N ALA A 743 12.94 51.76 0.88
CA ALA A 743 11.76 51.61 0.04
C ALA A 743 11.37 52.96 -0.59
N GLY A 744 10.96 52.95 -1.86
CA GLY A 744 10.73 54.18 -2.64
C GLY A 744 9.59 55.07 -2.11
N PRO A 745 9.52 56.35 -2.52
CA PRO A 745 8.48 57.27 -2.03
C PRO A 745 7.06 56.84 -2.42
N LYS A 746 6.90 56.18 -3.58
CA LYS A 746 5.63 55.72 -4.17
C LYS A 746 5.10 54.38 -3.61
N ILE A 747 5.67 53.82 -2.53
CA ILE A 747 5.13 52.60 -1.92
C ILE A 747 3.72 52.81 -1.35
N ILE A 748 2.91 51.75 -1.43
CA ILE A 748 1.55 51.70 -0.90
C ILE A 748 1.60 50.87 0.38
N VAL A 749 1.03 51.36 1.49
CA VAL A 749 0.99 50.64 2.77
C VAL A 749 -0.46 50.56 3.24
N THR A 750 -0.98 49.35 3.45
CA THR A 750 -2.39 49.09 3.79
C THR A 750 -2.53 48.28 5.08
N LYS A 751 -3.74 48.30 5.65
CA LYS A 751 -4.22 47.24 6.54
C LYS A 751 -4.43 45.92 5.79
#